data_AF-A0ABD3J334-F1
#
_entry.id   AF-A0ABD3J334-F1
#
_cell.length_a   1.000
_cell.length_b   1.000
_cell.length_c   1.000
_cell.angle_alpha   90.00
_cell.angle_beta   90.00
_cell.angle_gamma   90.00
#
_symmetry.space_group_name_H-M   'P 1'
#
loop_
_entity.id
_entity.type
_entity.pdbx_description
1 polymer ?
#
loop_
_entity_poly.entity_id
_entity_poly.type
_entity_poly.pdbx_seq_one_letter_code
_entity_poly.pdbx_strand_id
1 'polypeptide(L)'
;MSMSMSIVSATPPPPPPPPATAKSPSVVPPAPTTASAAQPRRLASLIDSSTSLDHLLQIHAALLRRGLHHHPILSFKLQRSYSSRGRLRSSVALFNCSSEPTVYQWTALIHDHAHLGLHQQALLYFVQMMGDGIEPNAFTFSSVLKSCPLESGKALHCLAVKLGFCSDPYVRTGLVDVYARGGEIVSARRLFDSMPEKSLVSLTAMITCYAKHGELKEARVVFDEILERDVVCWNVMIDGYAQHGKPDEALVLFRQMLSAGVRPNEVTVLSVLSACGQLGALEVGRWIHSHIQNNGIQMNAHVGTALVDMYSKCGSLEDALLVFESMNHKDVVAWNSMILGYAIHGSSQCALGTFNTMCRSGVNPNDITFIAILTACSHTGLIKEGWDFFNSMKDKYGIQPKIEHYGCMVNLLSRAGNLEEAYQLVKEMEIEPDAVIWGTLLGACRLHAKTALAEKIAEFLVGKDLANCGTYTLLSNIYAASGDWEGVAKVRTLMKSSGVVKEKGCSSIEVNNRVHEFLAGDKRHPKSREIYSMLDEINGWLKAYNYRAQTEMVLHDLGEAQKEQSLEVHSERLAIAFGLISTEAGSTIRIVKNLRVCSDCHEVTKLVSLMMGRKIVMRDRNRFHHFVNGSCSCGDYW
;
A
#
# COMPACT_ATOMS: atom_id res chain seq x y z
N MET A 1 31.31 40.95 35.71
CA MET A 1 31.07 42.33 35.27
C MET A 1 29.55 42.51 35.22
N SER A 2 28.89 42.77 36.36
CA SER A 2 28.65 44.10 36.98
C SER A 2 27.67 44.98 36.20
N MET A 3 26.43 45.06 36.74
CA MET A 3 25.46 46.16 36.72
C MET A 3 25.01 46.72 35.35
N SER A 4 23.74 47.06 35.09
CA SER A 4 22.86 47.88 35.92
C SER A 4 21.39 47.72 35.53
N MET A 5 20.52 47.67 36.55
CA MET A 5 19.08 47.90 36.47
C MET A 5 18.79 49.34 36.02
N SER A 6 17.89 49.50 35.05
CA SER A 6 17.28 50.79 34.72
C SER A 6 15.78 50.72 35.02
N ILE A 7 15.40 51.43 36.08
CA ILE A 7 14.03 51.72 36.50
C ILE A 7 13.45 52.71 35.47
N VAL A 8 12.34 52.35 34.81
CA VAL A 8 11.56 53.28 33.99
C VAL A 8 10.30 53.69 34.75
N SER A 9 10.31 54.96 35.11
CA SER A 9 9.27 55.85 35.61
C SER A 9 7.85 55.55 35.10
N ALA A 10 6.92 55.41 36.06
CA ALA A 10 5.47 55.40 35.83
C ALA A 10 4.97 56.74 35.29
N THR A 11 4.15 56.70 34.25
CA THR A 11 3.39 57.85 33.74
C THR A 11 2.10 58.06 34.57
N PRO A 12 1.69 59.31 34.85
CA PRO A 12 0.45 59.56 35.59
C PRO A 12 -0.79 59.31 34.71
N PRO A 13 -1.95 58.98 35.31
CA PRO A 13 -3.17 58.72 34.57
C PRO A 13 -3.76 60.02 33.97
N PRO A 14 -4.48 59.94 32.84
CA PRO A 14 -5.12 61.09 32.21
C PRO A 14 -6.29 61.64 33.05
N PRO A 15 -6.60 62.95 32.93
CA PRO A 15 -7.68 63.59 33.69
C PRO A 15 -9.07 63.10 33.24
N PRO A 16 -10.08 63.16 34.14
CA PRO A 16 -11.43 62.72 33.83
C PRO A 16 -12.11 63.64 32.79
N PRO A 17 -13.01 63.11 31.95
CA PRO A 17 -13.73 63.90 30.95
C PRO A 17 -14.74 64.86 31.59
N PRO A 18 -15.06 65.99 30.94
CA PRO A 18 -16.00 66.99 31.45
C PRO A 18 -17.45 66.46 31.50
N PRO A 19 -18.32 67.03 32.37
CA PRO A 19 -19.68 66.55 32.54
C PRO A 19 -20.51 66.76 31.27
N ALA A 20 -21.16 65.68 30.83
CA ALA A 20 -22.03 65.69 29.67
C ALA A 20 -23.27 66.58 29.92
N THR A 21 -23.44 67.57 29.06
CA THR A 21 -24.64 68.39 28.93
C THR A 21 -25.87 67.52 28.61
N ALA A 22 -26.96 67.78 29.32
CA ALA A 22 -28.24 67.08 29.21
C ALA A 22 -28.76 66.99 27.76
N LYS A 23 -28.97 65.76 27.29
CA LYS A 23 -29.88 65.43 26.18
C LYS A 23 -31.17 64.85 26.76
N SER A 24 -32.28 65.23 26.12
CA SER A 24 -33.69 64.91 26.40
C SER A 24 -33.98 63.42 26.66
N PRO A 25 -35.07 63.08 27.37
CA PRO A 25 -35.36 61.71 27.78
C PRO A 25 -35.68 60.82 26.57
N SER A 26 -34.80 59.84 26.32
CA SER A 26 -35.08 58.73 25.42
C SER A 26 -36.01 57.74 26.12
N VAL A 27 -37.16 57.47 25.52
CA VAL A 27 -38.14 56.46 25.90
C VAL A 27 -37.45 55.10 26.12
N VAL A 28 -37.55 54.57 27.34
CA VAL A 28 -37.14 53.20 27.67
C VAL A 28 -38.16 52.24 27.04
N PRO A 29 -37.77 51.27 26.19
CA PRO A 29 -38.69 50.23 25.74
C PRO A 29 -39.00 49.27 26.89
N PRO A 30 -40.22 48.71 26.99
CA PRO A 30 -40.56 47.80 28.07
C PRO A 30 -39.79 46.49 27.93
N ALA A 31 -39.41 45.90 29.07
CA ALA A 31 -38.77 44.60 29.13
C ALA A 31 -39.62 43.52 28.41
N PRO A 32 -39.01 42.62 27.61
CA PRO A 32 -39.77 41.61 26.90
C PRO A 32 -40.35 40.60 27.90
N THR A 33 -41.65 40.34 27.74
CA THR A 33 -42.40 39.32 28.47
C THR A 33 -41.82 37.92 28.27
N THR A 34 -41.87 37.11 29.33
CA THR A 34 -41.30 35.76 29.46
C THR A 34 -41.75 34.73 28.40
N ALA A 35 -42.76 35.03 27.57
CA ALA A 35 -43.25 34.17 26.49
C ALA A 35 -42.43 34.27 25.18
N SER A 36 -41.73 35.39 24.93
CA SER A 36 -40.97 35.64 23.68
C SER A 36 -39.67 34.81 23.58
N ALA A 37 -38.99 34.59 24.71
CA ALA A 37 -37.73 33.85 24.77
C ALA A 37 -37.86 32.32 24.53
N ALA A 38 -39.07 31.76 24.63
CA ALA A 38 -39.32 30.33 24.48
C ALA A 38 -39.38 29.86 23.01
N GLN A 39 -39.70 30.75 22.07
CA GLN A 39 -39.89 30.40 20.65
C GLN A 39 -38.59 30.01 19.91
N PRO A 40 -37.48 30.75 20.03
CA PRO A 40 -36.22 30.40 19.36
C PRO A 40 -35.64 29.07 19.85
N ARG A 41 -35.77 28.76 21.15
CA ARG A 41 -35.30 27.49 21.73
C ARG A 41 -36.05 26.28 21.17
N ARG A 42 -37.37 26.39 21.02
CA ARG A 42 -38.22 25.33 20.45
C ARG A 42 -37.94 25.11 18.96
N LEU A 43 -37.64 26.17 18.20
CA LEU A 43 -37.23 26.05 16.79
C LEU A 43 -35.82 25.45 16.66
N ALA A 44 -34.91 25.80 17.56
CA ALA A 44 -33.58 25.22 17.62
C ALA A 44 -33.62 23.70 17.89
N SER A 45 -34.48 23.24 18.80
CA SER A 45 -34.67 21.80 19.03
C SER A 45 -35.32 21.09 17.84
N LEU A 46 -36.22 21.76 17.11
CA LEU A 46 -36.83 21.21 15.90
C LEU A 46 -35.79 20.99 14.79
N ILE A 47 -34.86 21.93 14.61
CA ILE A 47 -33.74 21.78 13.68
C ILE A 47 -32.89 20.56 14.05
N ASP A 48 -32.49 20.44 15.34
CA ASP A 48 -31.68 19.31 15.81
C ASP A 48 -32.39 17.95 15.65
N SER A 49 -33.70 17.92 15.86
CA SER A 49 -34.54 16.71 15.72
C SER A 49 -34.92 16.37 14.28
N SER A 50 -34.61 17.24 13.31
CA SER A 50 -34.94 16.99 11.91
C SER A 50 -34.10 15.84 11.37
N THR A 51 -34.75 14.84 10.75
CA THR A 51 -34.10 13.71 10.09
C THR A 51 -34.15 13.84 8.56
N SER A 52 -35.27 14.34 8.02
CA SER A 52 -35.46 14.57 6.57
C SER A 52 -35.05 15.98 6.12
N LEU A 53 -34.50 16.08 4.90
CA LEU A 53 -34.21 17.35 4.23
C LEU A 53 -35.49 18.17 4.00
N ASP A 54 -36.61 17.52 3.71
CA ASP A 54 -37.89 18.21 3.47
C ASP A 54 -38.39 18.88 4.75
N HIS A 55 -38.24 18.20 5.89
CA HIS A 55 -38.59 18.76 7.19
C HIS A 55 -37.68 19.95 7.54
N LEU A 56 -36.38 19.86 7.23
CA LEU A 56 -35.44 20.97 7.41
C LEU A 56 -35.80 22.17 6.53
N LEU A 57 -36.18 21.95 5.26
CA LEU A 57 -36.63 22.99 4.35
C LEU A 57 -37.92 23.66 4.82
N GLN A 58 -38.87 22.89 5.37
CA GLN A 58 -40.09 23.44 5.97
C GLN A 58 -39.79 24.32 7.19
N ILE A 59 -38.87 23.89 8.06
CA ILE A 59 -38.41 24.68 9.21
C ILE A 59 -37.72 25.96 8.73
N HIS A 60 -36.85 25.87 7.72
CA HIS A 60 -36.18 27.04 7.13
C HIS A 60 -37.19 28.03 6.53
N ALA A 61 -38.19 27.55 5.78
CA ALA A 61 -39.26 28.39 5.24
C ALA A 61 -40.12 29.03 6.34
N ALA A 62 -40.32 28.35 7.47
CA ALA A 62 -41.01 28.92 8.63
C ALA A 62 -40.19 30.01 9.33
N LEU A 63 -38.86 29.86 9.38
CA LEU A 63 -37.94 30.87 9.92
C LEU A 63 -37.89 32.14 9.06
N LEU A 64 -37.89 31.98 7.73
CA LEU A 64 -37.96 33.09 6.78
C LEU A 64 -39.28 33.87 6.95
N ARG A 65 -40.43 33.18 6.95
CA ARG A 65 -41.75 33.80 7.13
C ARG A 65 -41.93 34.55 8.45
N ARG A 66 -41.22 34.13 9.50
CA ARG A 66 -41.28 34.74 10.84
C ARG A 66 -40.22 35.82 11.06
N GLY A 67 -39.37 36.12 10.06
CA GLY A 67 -38.28 37.08 10.21
C GLY A 67 -37.15 36.63 11.14
N LEU A 68 -37.08 35.33 11.48
CA LEU A 68 -36.11 34.77 12.43
C LEU A 68 -34.85 34.21 11.74
N HIS A 69 -34.70 34.41 10.43
CA HIS A 69 -33.60 33.87 9.63
C HIS A 69 -32.23 34.49 9.95
N HIS A 70 -32.18 35.72 10.47
CA HIS A 70 -30.95 36.37 10.93
C HIS A 70 -30.55 36.01 12.37
N HIS A 71 -31.34 35.19 13.08
CA HIS A 71 -31.02 34.84 14.46
C HIS A 71 -29.76 33.94 14.51
N PRO A 72 -28.65 34.35 15.16
CA PRO A 72 -27.33 33.69 15.04
C PRO A 72 -27.35 32.19 15.34
N ILE A 73 -28.02 31.78 16.43
CA ILE A 73 -28.11 30.37 16.84
C ILE A 73 -28.91 29.52 15.84
N LEU A 74 -30.00 30.07 15.28
CA LEU A 74 -30.87 29.35 14.34
C LEU A 74 -30.20 29.24 12.97
N SER A 75 -29.55 30.32 12.52
CA SER A 75 -28.74 30.34 11.30
C SER A 75 -27.59 29.34 11.37
N PHE A 76 -26.81 29.34 12.47
CA PHE A 76 -25.74 28.36 12.69
C PHE A 76 -26.24 26.90 12.67
N LYS A 77 -27.34 26.60 13.37
CA LYS A 77 -27.90 25.24 13.41
C LYS A 77 -28.43 24.79 12.05
N LEU A 78 -29.06 25.70 11.30
CA LEU A 78 -29.49 25.46 9.93
C LEU A 78 -28.29 25.19 9.01
N GLN A 79 -27.26 26.03 9.09
CA GLN A 79 -26.03 25.90 8.32
C GLN A 79 -25.40 24.51 8.52
N ARG A 80 -25.19 24.11 9.79
CA ARG A 80 -24.65 22.79 10.15
C ARG A 80 -25.54 21.64 9.66
N SER A 81 -26.85 21.80 9.78
CA SER A 81 -27.83 20.80 9.33
C SER A 81 -27.88 20.63 7.80
N TYR A 82 -27.63 21.69 7.03
CA TYR A 82 -27.49 21.62 5.58
C TYR A 82 -26.18 20.97 5.17
N SER A 83 -25.09 21.33 5.85
CA SER A 83 -23.78 20.73 5.60
C SER A 83 -23.77 19.22 5.86
N SER A 84 -24.29 18.78 7.01
CA SER A 84 -24.35 17.36 7.36
C SER A 84 -25.19 16.52 6.38
N ARG A 85 -25.96 17.18 5.50
CA ARG A 85 -26.77 16.57 4.43
C ARG A 85 -26.20 16.83 3.03
N GLY A 86 -24.95 17.27 2.92
CA GLY A 86 -24.25 17.49 1.64
C GLY A 86 -24.72 18.73 0.84
N ARG A 87 -25.52 19.63 1.42
CA ARG A 87 -25.98 20.86 0.76
C ARG A 87 -25.05 22.04 1.02
N LEU A 88 -23.80 21.93 0.56
CA LEU A 88 -22.75 22.93 0.80
C LEU A 88 -23.14 24.33 0.31
N ARG A 89 -23.74 24.46 -0.88
CA ARG A 89 -24.18 25.75 -1.43
C ARG A 89 -25.20 26.46 -0.54
N SER A 90 -26.12 25.72 0.05
CA SER A 90 -27.15 26.26 0.95
C SER A 90 -26.54 26.70 2.29
N SER A 91 -25.53 25.96 2.79
CA SER A 91 -24.74 26.34 3.96
C SER A 91 -24.01 27.67 3.74
N VAL A 92 -23.31 27.81 2.60
CA VAL A 92 -22.60 29.06 2.24
C VAL A 92 -23.56 30.22 2.01
N ALA A 93 -24.73 29.98 1.40
CA ALA A 93 -25.73 31.03 1.19
C ALA A 93 -26.26 31.58 2.53
N LEU A 94 -26.52 30.71 3.51
CA LEU A 94 -26.93 31.13 4.85
C LEU A 94 -25.85 31.94 5.58
N PHE A 95 -24.59 31.56 5.38
CA PHE A 95 -23.45 32.31 5.91
C PHE A 95 -23.40 33.73 5.32
N ASN A 96 -23.54 33.87 3.99
CA ASN A 96 -23.53 35.17 3.31
C ASN A 96 -24.73 36.06 3.66
N CYS A 97 -25.83 35.50 4.16
CA CYS A 97 -26.99 36.27 4.66
C CYS A 97 -26.80 36.79 6.11
N SER A 98 -25.72 36.41 6.79
CA SER A 98 -25.40 36.88 8.14
C SER A 98 -24.65 38.20 8.05
N SER A 99 -25.18 39.26 8.67
CA SER A 99 -24.51 40.58 8.67
C SER A 99 -23.27 40.62 9.57
N GLU A 100 -23.24 39.81 10.63
CA GLU A 100 -22.09 39.63 11.53
C GLU A 100 -21.89 38.13 11.81
N PRO A 101 -21.05 37.44 11.02
CA PRO A 101 -20.84 36.00 11.21
C PRO A 101 -20.04 35.72 12.49
N THR A 102 -20.53 34.79 13.31
CA THR A 102 -19.86 34.35 14.54
C THR A 102 -18.72 33.37 14.26
N VAL A 103 -17.79 33.20 15.21
CA VAL A 103 -16.73 32.18 15.16
C VAL A 103 -17.26 30.77 14.90
N TYR A 104 -18.47 30.46 15.37
CA TYR A 104 -19.12 29.16 15.15
C TYR A 104 -19.57 28.97 13.70
N GLN A 105 -20.11 30.01 13.06
CA GLN A 105 -20.51 29.97 11.65
C GLN A 105 -19.31 29.83 10.72
N TRP A 106 -18.22 30.55 11.02
CA TRP A 106 -16.94 30.38 10.33
C TRP A 106 -16.34 29.00 10.54
N THR A 107 -16.30 28.51 11.78
CA THR A 107 -15.76 27.18 12.10
C THR A 107 -16.55 26.08 11.39
N ALA A 108 -17.88 26.17 11.35
CA ALA A 108 -18.71 25.24 10.58
C ALA A 108 -18.34 25.27 9.10
N LEU A 109 -18.23 26.45 8.50
CA LEU A 109 -17.91 26.61 7.10
C LEU A 109 -16.52 26.04 6.75
N ILE A 110 -15.51 26.30 7.58
CA ILE A 110 -14.15 25.74 7.43
C ILE A 110 -14.18 24.22 7.55
N HIS A 111 -14.84 23.70 8.58
CA HIS A 111 -15.00 22.28 8.83
C HIS A 111 -15.66 21.56 7.65
N ASP A 112 -16.74 22.13 7.11
CA ASP A 112 -17.51 21.57 6.00
C ASP A 112 -16.65 21.41 4.74
N HIS A 113 -15.88 22.44 4.40
CA HIS A 113 -14.99 22.41 3.24
C HIS A 113 -13.81 21.45 3.47
N ALA A 114 -13.22 21.43 4.67
CA ALA A 114 -12.15 20.51 5.02
C ALA A 114 -12.63 19.04 4.95
N HIS A 115 -13.85 18.76 5.41
CA HIS A 115 -14.46 17.42 5.35
C HIS A 115 -14.72 16.93 3.93
N LEU A 116 -15.00 17.84 2.99
CA LEU A 116 -15.25 17.52 1.58
C LEU A 116 -13.97 17.46 0.74
N GLY A 117 -12.78 17.56 1.34
CA GLY A 117 -11.52 17.54 0.59
C GLY A 117 -11.10 18.91 0.03
N LEU A 118 -11.88 19.97 0.28
CA LEU A 118 -11.65 21.32 -0.27
C LEU A 118 -10.71 22.13 0.64
N HIS A 119 -9.53 21.61 0.91
CA HIS A 119 -8.62 22.13 1.94
C HIS A 119 -8.11 23.55 1.65
N GLN A 120 -7.85 23.88 0.38
CA GLN A 120 -7.47 25.25 -0.01
C GLN A 120 -8.58 26.25 0.30
N GLN A 121 -9.83 25.88 0.02
CA GLN A 121 -10.98 26.74 0.31
C GLN A 121 -11.21 26.88 1.82
N ALA A 122 -11.04 25.79 2.59
CA ALA A 122 -11.09 25.85 4.05
C ALA A 122 -10.02 26.79 4.63
N LEU A 123 -8.80 26.75 4.09
CA LEU A 123 -7.72 27.66 4.48
C LEU A 123 -8.04 29.12 4.11
N LEU A 124 -8.61 29.36 2.92
CA LEU A 124 -9.03 30.70 2.50
C LEU A 124 -10.07 31.28 3.45
N TYR A 125 -11.08 30.51 3.84
CA TYR A 125 -12.07 30.95 4.82
C TYR A 125 -11.48 31.20 6.21
N PHE A 126 -10.48 30.40 6.63
CA PHE A 126 -9.74 30.67 7.86
C PHE A 126 -8.99 32.02 7.80
N VAL A 127 -8.35 32.33 6.67
CA VAL A 127 -7.66 33.62 6.48
C VAL A 127 -8.64 34.78 6.42
N GLN A 128 -9.80 34.62 5.75
CA GLN A 128 -10.85 35.64 5.70
C GLN A 128 -11.43 35.94 7.09
N MET A 129 -11.71 34.91 7.87
CA MET A 129 -12.16 35.05 9.26
C MET A 129 -11.19 35.90 10.10
N MET A 130 -9.88 35.66 9.97
CA MET A 130 -8.84 36.45 10.63
C MET A 130 -8.80 37.89 10.10
N GLY A 131 -8.98 38.09 8.79
CA GLY A 131 -9.04 39.41 8.15
C GLY A 131 -10.23 40.26 8.62
N ASP A 132 -11.35 39.61 8.92
CA ASP A 132 -12.56 40.24 9.50
C ASP A 132 -12.43 40.51 11.01
N GLY A 133 -11.27 40.23 11.61
CA GLY A 133 -10.98 40.49 13.02
C GLY A 133 -11.60 39.49 14.00
N ILE A 134 -12.05 38.33 13.52
CA ILE A 134 -12.68 37.30 14.36
C ILE A 134 -11.62 36.30 14.81
N GLU A 135 -11.40 36.18 16.11
CA GLU A 135 -10.38 35.29 16.67
C GLU A 135 -10.77 33.79 16.56
N PRO A 136 -9.83 32.91 16.18
CA PRO A 136 -10.04 31.48 16.08
C PRO A 136 -10.02 30.81 17.44
N ASN A 137 -10.79 29.73 17.56
CA ASN A 137 -10.77 28.87 18.74
C ASN A 137 -10.14 27.51 18.40
N ALA A 138 -10.01 26.65 19.42
CA ALA A 138 -9.45 25.32 19.27
C ALA A 138 -10.16 24.46 18.20
N PHE A 139 -11.49 24.58 18.09
CA PHE A 139 -12.27 23.85 17.07
C PHE A 139 -12.02 24.39 15.66
N THR A 140 -11.80 25.71 15.51
CA THR A 140 -11.39 26.32 14.24
C THR A 140 -10.05 25.74 13.78
N PHE A 141 -9.06 25.69 14.69
CA PHE A 141 -7.76 25.07 14.42
C PHE A 141 -7.86 23.58 14.08
N SER A 142 -8.57 22.80 14.88
CA SER A 142 -8.77 21.36 14.62
C SER A 142 -9.43 21.11 13.26
N SER A 143 -10.36 21.98 12.85
CA SER A 143 -11.06 21.88 11.56
C SER A 143 -10.17 22.25 10.38
N VAL A 144 -9.37 23.32 10.48
CA VAL A 144 -8.49 23.76 9.37
C VAL A 144 -7.23 22.89 9.25
N LEU A 145 -6.73 22.35 10.37
CA LEU A 145 -5.61 21.41 10.37
C LEU A 145 -5.99 20.06 9.73
N LYS A 146 -7.29 19.74 9.70
CA LYS A 146 -7.79 18.52 9.09
C LYS A 146 -7.39 18.48 7.62
N SER A 147 -6.58 17.48 7.29
CA SER A 147 -6.15 17.23 5.92
C SER A 147 -5.37 18.38 5.25
N CYS A 148 -4.81 19.32 6.02
CA CYS A 148 -4.01 20.41 5.43
C CYS A 148 -2.63 19.92 4.93
N PRO A 149 -2.05 20.58 3.92
CA PRO A 149 -0.67 20.34 3.50
C PRO A 149 0.33 20.70 4.60
N LEU A 150 1.49 20.02 4.63
CA LEU A 150 2.51 20.21 5.66
C LEU A 150 2.94 21.67 5.82
N GLU A 151 3.18 22.39 4.73
CA GLU A 151 3.66 23.78 4.77
C GLU A 151 2.63 24.73 5.39
N SER A 152 1.36 24.61 4.99
CA SER A 152 0.25 25.34 5.61
C SER A 152 0.06 24.92 7.07
N GLY A 153 0.24 23.64 7.37
CA GLY A 153 0.21 23.08 8.71
C GLY A 153 1.28 23.66 9.64
N LYS A 154 2.52 23.81 9.17
CA LYS A 154 3.61 24.47 9.90
C LYS A 154 3.27 25.93 10.20
N ALA A 155 2.69 26.66 9.25
CA ALA A 155 2.25 28.04 9.47
C ALA A 155 1.12 28.13 10.52
N LEU A 156 0.13 27.24 10.43
CA LEU A 156 -0.97 27.13 11.40
C LEU A 156 -0.47 26.72 12.79
N HIS A 157 0.56 25.87 12.88
CA HIS A 157 1.21 25.54 14.14
C HIS A 157 1.84 26.77 14.78
N CYS A 158 2.64 27.54 14.04
CA CYS A 158 3.23 28.78 14.54
C CYS A 158 2.16 29.78 15.00
N LEU A 159 1.03 29.88 14.29
CA LEU A 159 -0.09 30.72 14.70
C LEU A 159 -0.77 30.20 15.99
N ALA A 160 -0.96 28.89 16.11
CA ALA A 160 -1.49 28.27 17.32
C ALA A 160 -0.57 28.53 18.53
N VAL A 161 0.76 28.55 18.35
CA VAL A 161 1.72 28.95 19.40
C VAL A 161 1.47 30.40 19.81
N LYS A 162 1.41 31.32 18.83
CA LYS A 162 1.23 32.76 19.07
C LYS A 162 -0.08 33.08 19.80
N LEU A 163 -1.14 32.34 19.50
CA LEU A 163 -2.46 32.51 20.09
C LEU A 163 -2.69 31.65 21.35
N GLY A 164 -1.70 30.89 21.81
CA GLY A 164 -1.78 30.11 23.06
C GLY A 164 -2.54 28.79 22.98
N PHE A 165 -2.80 28.25 21.79
CA PHE A 165 -3.55 27.00 21.58
C PHE A 165 -2.67 25.74 21.53
N CYS A 166 -1.34 25.84 21.69
CA CYS A 166 -0.45 24.67 21.58
C CYS A 166 -0.61 23.60 22.66
N SER A 167 -1.24 23.94 23.79
CA SER A 167 -1.60 22.98 24.85
C SER A 167 -2.98 22.37 24.66
N ASP A 168 -3.78 22.86 23.72
CA ASP A 168 -5.12 22.32 23.48
C ASP A 168 -5.05 20.90 22.89
N PRO A 169 -5.75 19.91 23.47
CA PRO A 169 -5.68 18.51 23.02
C PRO A 169 -6.15 18.31 21.56
N TYR A 170 -7.15 19.05 21.10
CA TYR A 170 -7.70 18.92 19.74
C TYR A 170 -6.75 19.52 18.71
N VAL A 171 -6.21 20.71 19.00
CA VAL A 171 -5.20 21.33 18.14
C VAL A 171 -3.95 20.47 18.07
N ARG A 172 -3.48 19.96 19.21
CA ARG A 172 -2.28 19.10 19.26
C ARG A 172 -2.48 17.77 18.53
N THR A 173 -3.64 17.13 18.66
CA THR A 173 -3.98 15.92 17.89
C THR A 173 -3.98 16.20 16.38
N GLY A 174 -4.57 17.33 15.96
CA GLY A 174 -4.55 17.77 14.56
C GLY A 174 -3.13 18.05 14.04
N LEU A 175 -2.28 18.66 14.87
CA LEU A 175 -0.88 18.92 14.51
C LEU A 175 -0.08 17.62 14.37
N VAL A 176 -0.26 16.65 15.28
CA VAL A 176 0.38 15.33 15.15
C VAL A 176 0.01 14.69 13.81
N ASP A 177 -1.29 14.69 13.43
CA ASP A 177 -1.74 14.16 12.14
C ASP A 177 -1.10 14.88 10.95
N VAL A 178 -1.00 16.22 11.00
CA VAL A 178 -0.39 17.02 9.93
C VAL A 178 1.09 16.69 9.74
N TYR A 179 1.88 16.66 10.82
CA TYR A 179 3.29 16.29 10.73
C TYR A 179 3.47 14.81 10.32
N ALA A 180 2.61 13.93 10.82
CA ALA A 180 2.59 12.51 10.48
C ALA A 180 2.34 12.28 8.98
N ARG A 181 1.31 12.92 8.41
CA ARG A 181 0.98 12.85 6.97
C ARG A 181 2.02 13.56 6.11
N GLY A 182 2.67 14.59 6.63
CA GLY A 182 3.75 15.32 5.96
C GLY A 182 5.12 14.60 5.96
N GLY A 183 5.24 13.45 6.63
CA GLY A 183 6.49 12.68 6.70
C GLY A 183 7.53 13.19 7.70
N GLU A 184 7.17 14.15 8.55
CA GLU A 184 8.04 14.73 9.58
C GLU A 184 7.94 13.93 10.89
N ILE A 185 8.39 12.67 10.85
CA ILE A 185 8.24 11.69 11.95
C ILE A 185 8.74 12.24 13.28
N VAL A 186 9.91 12.89 13.29
CA VAL A 186 10.53 13.43 14.52
C VAL A 186 9.68 14.55 15.12
N SER A 187 9.13 15.43 14.28
CA SER A 187 8.28 16.54 14.73
C SER A 187 6.93 16.02 15.26
N ALA A 188 6.33 15.06 14.55
CA ALA A 188 5.11 14.39 14.99
C ALA A 188 5.32 13.70 16.35
N ARG A 189 6.43 12.96 16.49
CA ARG A 189 6.77 12.26 17.74
C ARG A 189 6.98 13.22 18.91
N ARG A 190 7.70 14.32 18.72
CA ARG A 190 7.90 15.33 19.77
C ARG A 190 6.57 15.91 20.27
N LEU A 191 5.66 16.24 19.35
CA LEU A 191 4.34 16.74 19.71
C LEU A 191 3.53 15.68 20.46
N PHE A 192 3.57 14.44 19.99
CA PHE A 192 2.89 13.30 20.60
C PHE A 192 3.39 12.99 22.02
N ASP A 193 4.71 12.99 22.23
CA ASP A 193 5.30 12.74 23.56
C ASP A 193 4.93 13.83 24.56
N SER A 194 4.82 15.07 24.11
CA SER A 194 4.40 16.21 24.93
C SER A 194 2.91 16.20 25.32
N MET A 195 2.10 15.28 24.75
CA MET A 195 0.68 15.15 25.08
C MET A 195 0.51 14.53 26.47
N PRO A 196 -0.18 15.21 27.41
CA PRO A 196 -0.46 14.66 28.74
C PRO A 196 -1.41 13.46 28.65
N GLU A 197 -2.41 13.54 27.77
CA GLU A 197 -3.33 12.46 27.45
C GLU A 197 -3.29 12.19 25.95
N LYS A 198 -3.12 10.91 25.59
CA LYS A 198 -3.06 10.45 24.20
C LYS A 198 -4.40 9.83 23.86
N SER A 199 -5.14 10.48 22.95
CA SER A 199 -6.40 9.94 22.43
C SER A 199 -6.13 8.79 21.47
N LEU A 200 -7.12 7.89 21.27
CA LEU A 200 -7.04 6.84 20.26
C LEU A 200 -6.70 7.41 18.87
N VAL A 201 -7.26 8.57 18.52
CA VAL A 201 -6.98 9.27 17.26
C VAL A 201 -5.51 9.65 17.13
N SER A 202 -4.90 10.20 18.20
CA SER A 202 -3.48 10.56 18.19
C SER A 202 -2.57 9.33 18.11
N LEU A 203 -2.95 8.23 18.79
CA LEU A 203 -2.24 6.95 18.75
C LEU A 203 -2.29 6.35 17.34
N THR A 204 -3.48 6.28 16.73
CA THR A 204 -3.66 5.79 15.34
C THR A 204 -2.92 6.65 14.32
N ALA A 205 -2.87 7.97 14.50
CA ALA A 205 -2.11 8.86 13.63
C ALA A 205 -0.60 8.57 13.68
N MET A 206 -0.05 8.32 14.88
CA MET A 206 1.35 7.93 15.05
C MET A 206 1.64 6.55 14.46
N ILE A 207 0.76 5.57 14.69
CA ILE A 207 0.88 4.23 14.09
C ILE A 207 0.88 4.33 12.56
N THR A 208 -0.05 5.12 12.00
CA THR A 208 -0.12 5.37 10.55
C THR A 208 1.15 6.03 10.03
N CYS A 209 1.71 6.98 10.78
CA CYS A 209 2.97 7.63 10.45
C CYS A 209 4.09 6.60 10.34
N TYR A 210 4.32 5.84 11.42
CA TYR A 210 5.40 4.85 11.46
C TYR A 210 5.20 3.75 10.41
N ALA A 211 3.98 3.23 10.26
CA ALA A 211 3.67 2.19 9.28
C ALA A 211 3.94 2.66 7.85
N LYS A 212 3.52 3.88 7.46
CA LYS A 212 3.76 4.42 6.11
C LYS A 212 5.23 4.63 5.76
N HIS A 213 6.09 4.80 6.76
CA HIS A 213 7.53 4.99 6.56
C HIS A 213 8.34 3.71 6.81
N GLY A 214 7.69 2.57 6.98
CA GLY A 214 8.35 1.27 7.21
C GLY A 214 8.92 1.06 8.61
N GLU A 215 8.70 1.99 9.55
CA GLU A 215 9.13 1.91 10.95
C GLU A 215 8.18 1.02 11.77
N LEU A 216 7.95 -0.21 11.29
CA LEU A 216 6.94 -1.12 11.83
C LEU A 216 7.16 -1.50 13.29
N LYS A 217 8.41 -1.47 13.78
CA LYS A 217 8.72 -1.75 15.18
C LYS A 217 8.16 -0.67 16.10
N GLU A 218 8.39 0.58 15.77
CA GLU A 218 7.85 1.72 16.51
C GLU A 218 6.32 1.75 16.41
N ALA A 219 5.78 1.47 15.21
CA ALA A 219 4.33 1.33 15.01
C ALA A 219 3.74 0.26 15.95
N ARG A 220 4.42 -0.88 16.08
CA ARG A 220 4.00 -2.00 16.93
C ARG A 220 4.03 -1.65 18.41
N VAL A 221 5.06 -0.93 18.88
CA VAL A 221 5.14 -0.47 20.27
C VAL A 221 3.93 0.40 20.61
N VAL A 222 3.64 1.42 19.79
CA VAL A 222 2.49 2.30 20.02
C VAL A 222 1.16 1.53 19.92
N PHE A 223 1.06 0.55 19.01
CA PHE A 223 -0.12 -0.30 18.90
C PHE A 223 -0.34 -1.20 20.11
N ASP A 224 0.72 -1.74 20.70
CA ASP A 224 0.65 -2.62 21.87
C ASP A 224 0.27 -1.85 23.15
N GLU A 225 0.54 -0.54 23.22
CA GLU A 225 0.10 0.35 24.31
C GLU A 225 -1.42 0.61 24.34
N ILE A 226 -2.13 0.41 23.23
CA ILE A 226 -3.58 0.66 23.14
C ILE A 226 -4.36 -0.44 23.87
N LEU A 227 -5.05 -0.12 24.95
CA LEU A 227 -5.89 -1.09 25.68
C LEU A 227 -7.09 -1.55 24.86
N GLU A 228 -7.87 -0.62 24.33
CA GLU A 228 -9.05 -0.88 23.49
C GLU A 228 -8.80 -0.40 22.07
N ARG A 229 -8.53 -1.38 21.18
CA ARG A 229 -8.20 -1.12 19.77
C ARG A 229 -9.47 -1.17 18.94
N ASP A 230 -9.74 -0.08 18.21
CA ASP A 230 -10.80 -0.07 17.20
C ASP A 230 -10.35 -0.71 15.89
N VAL A 231 -11.29 -0.93 14.98
CA VAL A 231 -11.05 -1.52 13.66
C VAL A 231 -10.00 -0.75 12.86
N VAL A 232 -9.91 0.58 13.04
CA VAL A 232 -8.96 1.43 12.31
C VAL A 232 -7.54 1.13 12.76
N CYS A 233 -7.28 1.00 14.06
CA CYS A 233 -5.97 0.65 14.60
C CYS A 233 -5.47 -0.70 14.04
N TRP A 234 -6.34 -1.71 14.04
CA TRP A 234 -6.03 -3.03 13.49
C TRP A 234 -5.69 -2.94 12.00
N ASN A 235 -6.52 -2.24 11.23
CA ASN A 235 -6.34 -2.11 9.78
C ASN A 235 -5.01 -1.44 9.43
N VAL A 236 -4.64 -0.35 10.10
CA VAL A 236 -3.37 0.33 9.84
C VAL A 236 -2.17 -0.58 10.09
N MET A 237 -2.18 -1.37 11.16
CA MET A 237 -1.08 -2.30 11.42
C MET A 237 -1.07 -3.47 10.44
N ILE A 238 -2.21 -4.10 10.16
CA ILE A 238 -2.31 -5.21 9.21
C ILE A 238 -1.85 -4.76 7.82
N ASP A 239 -2.32 -3.61 7.36
CA ASP A 239 -1.92 -2.99 6.10
C ASP A 239 -0.43 -2.64 6.08
N GLY A 240 0.07 -2.04 7.17
CA GLY A 240 1.49 -1.71 7.32
C GLY A 240 2.40 -2.92 7.16
N TYR A 241 2.08 -4.04 7.81
CA TYR A 241 2.83 -5.30 7.67
C TYR A 241 2.71 -5.89 6.26
N ALA A 242 1.50 -5.89 5.67
CA ALA A 242 1.27 -6.40 4.32
C ALA A 242 2.02 -5.59 3.24
N GLN A 243 2.11 -4.27 3.38
CA GLN A 243 2.80 -3.41 2.40
C GLN A 243 4.32 -3.46 2.51
N HIS A 244 4.86 -3.76 3.68
CA HIS A 244 6.31 -3.72 3.94
C HIS A 244 6.94 -5.13 4.00
N GLY A 245 6.39 -6.08 3.23
CA GLY A 245 6.99 -7.39 3.01
C GLY A 245 6.96 -8.32 4.23
N LYS A 246 6.00 -8.14 5.13
CA LYS A 246 5.77 -9.02 6.30
C LYS A 246 4.32 -9.54 6.33
N PRO A 247 3.87 -10.23 5.26
CA PRO A 247 2.48 -10.69 5.16
C PRO A 247 2.12 -11.76 6.21
N ASP A 248 3.10 -12.50 6.74
CA ASP A 248 2.93 -13.47 7.82
C ASP A 248 2.46 -12.80 9.11
N GLU A 249 3.13 -11.71 9.51
CA GLU A 249 2.75 -10.90 10.67
C GLU A 249 1.38 -10.25 10.49
N ALA A 250 1.03 -9.84 9.25
CA ALA A 250 -0.29 -9.31 8.94
C ALA A 250 -1.39 -10.35 9.20
N LEU A 251 -1.19 -11.63 8.81
CA LEU A 251 -2.15 -12.71 9.10
C LEU A 251 -2.21 -13.07 10.59
N VAL A 252 -1.09 -12.99 11.32
CA VAL A 252 -1.05 -13.17 12.77
C VAL A 252 -1.90 -12.10 13.46
N LEU A 253 -1.71 -10.82 13.10
CA LEU A 253 -2.52 -9.71 13.63
C LEU A 253 -3.99 -9.85 13.28
N PHE A 254 -4.31 -10.28 12.06
CA PHE A 254 -5.70 -10.54 11.68
C PHE A 254 -6.36 -11.60 12.56
N ARG A 255 -5.65 -12.70 12.87
CA ARG A 255 -6.14 -13.71 13.82
C ARG A 255 -6.31 -13.14 15.24
N GLN A 256 -5.41 -12.27 15.68
CA GLN A 256 -5.53 -11.56 16.95
C GLN A 256 -6.76 -10.64 16.99
N MET A 257 -7.01 -9.89 15.91
CA MET A 257 -8.22 -9.05 15.75
C MET A 257 -9.51 -9.87 15.91
N LEU A 258 -9.58 -11.03 15.25
CA LEU A 258 -10.72 -11.94 15.36
C LEU A 258 -10.86 -12.50 16.79
N SER A 259 -9.75 -12.88 17.44
CA SER A 259 -9.77 -13.39 18.81
C SER A 259 -10.19 -12.32 19.84
N ALA A 260 -9.94 -11.04 19.53
CA ALA A 260 -10.39 -9.91 20.32
C ALA A 260 -11.87 -9.54 20.07
N GLY A 261 -12.59 -10.29 19.23
CA GLY A 261 -13.99 -10.04 18.91
C GLY A 261 -14.24 -8.83 18.00
N VAL A 262 -13.17 -8.26 17.41
CA VAL A 262 -13.29 -7.11 16.51
C VAL A 262 -13.65 -7.61 15.11
N ARG A 263 -14.78 -7.12 14.57
CA ARG A 263 -15.27 -7.55 13.26
C ARG A 263 -14.47 -6.92 12.12
N PRO A 264 -13.94 -7.71 11.18
CA PRO A 264 -13.29 -7.20 9.97
C PRO A 264 -14.26 -6.36 9.13
N ASN A 265 -13.74 -5.32 8.48
CA ASN A 265 -14.46 -4.54 7.48
C ASN A 265 -13.81 -4.67 6.10
N GLU A 266 -14.34 -3.95 5.10
CA GLU A 266 -13.81 -3.95 3.73
C GLU A 266 -12.30 -3.67 3.67
N VAL A 267 -11.84 -2.67 4.42
CA VAL A 267 -10.41 -2.30 4.46
C VAL A 267 -9.57 -3.44 5.06
N THR A 268 -10.06 -4.10 6.12
CA THR A 268 -9.39 -5.27 6.69
C THR A 268 -9.22 -6.37 5.64
N VAL A 269 -10.30 -6.73 4.94
CA VAL A 269 -10.24 -7.86 3.99
C VAL A 269 -9.33 -7.58 2.80
N LEU A 270 -9.26 -6.34 2.32
CA LEU A 270 -8.34 -5.97 1.24
C LEU A 270 -6.87 -6.19 1.64
N SER A 271 -6.47 -5.73 2.83
CA SER A 271 -5.10 -5.91 3.32
C SER A 271 -4.77 -7.38 3.58
N VAL A 272 -5.71 -8.16 4.12
CA VAL A 272 -5.51 -9.59 4.41
C VAL A 272 -5.49 -10.43 3.12
N LEU A 273 -6.33 -10.14 2.14
CA LEU A 273 -6.30 -10.79 0.82
C LEU A 273 -4.96 -10.54 0.11
N SER A 274 -4.44 -9.32 0.18
CA SER A 274 -3.10 -8.98 -0.31
C SER A 274 -2.02 -9.82 0.37
N ALA A 275 -2.05 -9.94 1.71
CA ALA A 275 -1.12 -10.78 2.46
C ALA A 275 -1.23 -12.27 2.08
N CYS A 276 -2.44 -12.80 1.91
CA CYS A 276 -2.65 -14.17 1.43
C CYS A 276 -2.04 -14.38 0.04
N GLY A 277 -2.27 -13.44 -0.88
CA GLY A 277 -1.67 -13.46 -2.21
C GLY A 277 -0.15 -13.45 -2.14
N GLN A 278 0.47 -12.63 -1.28
CA GLN A 278 1.93 -12.60 -1.11
C GLN A 278 2.49 -13.92 -0.56
N LEU A 279 1.82 -14.58 0.38
CA LEU A 279 2.26 -15.85 0.96
C LEU A 279 1.91 -17.09 0.11
N GLY A 280 0.96 -16.95 -0.81
CA GLY A 280 0.33 -18.11 -1.46
C GLY A 280 -0.57 -18.90 -0.52
N ALA A 281 -1.16 -18.24 0.49
CA ALA A 281 -2.05 -18.86 1.48
C ALA A 281 -3.49 -18.99 0.92
N LEU A 282 -3.67 -19.97 0.04
CA LEU A 282 -4.92 -20.23 -0.67
C LEU A 282 -6.08 -20.58 0.28
N GLU A 283 -5.84 -21.43 1.28
CA GLU A 283 -6.90 -21.90 2.17
C GLU A 283 -7.39 -20.78 3.10
N VAL A 284 -6.46 -19.96 3.60
CA VAL A 284 -6.82 -18.73 4.32
C VAL A 284 -7.60 -17.77 3.40
N GLY A 285 -7.17 -17.61 2.14
CA GLY A 285 -7.87 -16.81 1.14
C GLY A 285 -9.31 -17.27 0.88
N ARG A 286 -9.54 -18.58 0.74
CA ARG A 286 -10.88 -19.18 0.59
C ARG A 286 -11.74 -18.95 1.82
N TRP A 287 -11.17 -19.12 3.02
CA TRP A 287 -11.89 -18.83 4.25
C TRP A 287 -12.34 -17.36 4.31
N ILE A 288 -11.48 -16.40 3.92
CA ILE A 288 -11.84 -14.97 3.86
C ILE A 288 -12.95 -14.73 2.84
N HIS A 289 -12.87 -15.36 1.66
CA HIS A 289 -13.92 -15.24 0.65
C HIS A 289 -15.29 -15.71 1.18
N SER A 290 -15.34 -16.87 1.86
CA SER A 290 -16.56 -17.32 2.54
C SER A 290 -16.98 -16.39 3.69
N HIS A 291 -16.02 -15.82 4.42
CA HIS A 291 -16.27 -14.86 5.50
C HIS A 291 -16.95 -13.59 4.97
N ILE A 292 -16.51 -13.05 3.83
CA ILE A 292 -17.11 -11.88 3.16
C ILE A 292 -18.59 -12.13 2.89
N GLN A 293 -18.92 -13.29 2.31
CA GLN A 293 -20.29 -13.69 1.97
C GLN A 293 -21.17 -13.85 3.22
N ASN A 294 -20.64 -14.50 4.26
CA ASN A 294 -21.40 -14.85 5.47
C ASN A 294 -21.59 -13.68 6.45
N ASN A 295 -20.76 -12.63 6.37
CA ASN A 295 -20.78 -11.52 7.34
C ASN A 295 -21.27 -10.19 6.74
N GLY A 296 -21.88 -10.22 5.55
CA GLY A 296 -22.51 -9.05 4.93
C GLY A 296 -21.52 -7.97 4.48
N ILE A 297 -20.25 -8.33 4.23
CA ILE A 297 -19.29 -7.43 3.59
C ILE A 297 -19.70 -7.32 2.12
N GLN A 298 -19.88 -6.09 1.63
CA GLN A 298 -20.35 -5.87 0.26
C GLN A 298 -19.33 -6.38 -0.76
N MET A 299 -19.77 -7.28 -1.64
CA MET A 299 -19.01 -7.71 -2.81
C MET A 299 -19.06 -6.61 -3.88
N ASN A 300 -18.21 -5.61 -3.74
CA ASN A 300 -18.05 -4.53 -4.72
C ASN A 300 -16.89 -4.83 -5.69
N ALA A 301 -16.64 -3.92 -6.65
CA ALA A 301 -15.56 -4.09 -7.63
C ALA A 301 -14.18 -4.20 -6.97
N HIS A 302 -13.93 -3.48 -5.86
CA HIS A 302 -12.65 -3.51 -5.15
C HIS A 302 -12.39 -4.87 -4.48
N VAL A 303 -13.37 -5.39 -3.74
CA VAL A 303 -13.29 -6.70 -3.09
C VAL A 303 -13.17 -7.82 -4.13
N GLY A 304 -13.99 -7.77 -5.19
CA GLY A 304 -13.93 -8.75 -6.28
C GLY A 304 -12.56 -8.76 -6.96
N THR A 305 -11.99 -7.59 -7.25
CA THR A 305 -10.66 -7.46 -7.85
C THR A 305 -9.56 -8.00 -6.92
N ALA A 306 -9.62 -7.70 -5.62
CA ALA A 306 -8.66 -8.22 -4.64
C ALA A 306 -8.73 -9.74 -4.50
N LEU A 307 -9.92 -10.33 -4.61
CA LEU A 307 -10.09 -11.79 -4.64
C LEU A 307 -9.50 -12.41 -5.91
N VAL A 308 -9.72 -11.81 -7.08
CA VAL A 308 -9.10 -12.25 -8.35
C VAL A 308 -7.57 -12.24 -8.25
N ASP A 309 -6.99 -11.15 -7.74
CA ASP A 309 -5.54 -11.03 -7.53
C ASP A 309 -5.03 -12.07 -6.53
N MET A 310 -5.70 -12.25 -5.40
CA MET A 310 -5.35 -13.23 -4.38
C MET A 310 -5.37 -14.65 -4.94
N TYR A 311 -6.46 -15.08 -5.59
CA TYR A 311 -6.57 -16.43 -6.15
C TYR A 311 -5.52 -16.69 -7.24
N SER A 312 -5.29 -15.70 -8.10
CA SER A 312 -4.24 -15.77 -9.13
C SER A 312 -2.86 -15.95 -8.48
N LYS A 313 -2.52 -15.13 -7.47
CA LYS A 313 -1.23 -15.21 -6.76
C LYS A 313 -1.09 -16.43 -5.84
N CYS A 314 -2.20 -17.08 -5.47
CA CYS A 314 -2.20 -18.35 -4.75
C CYS A 314 -2.17 -19.58 -5.68
N GLY A 315 -2.13 -19.38 -7.00
CA GLY A 315 -2.01 -20.45 -7.98
C GLY A 315 -3.32 -21.18 -8.28
N SER A 316 -4.47 -20.56 -7.99
CA SER A 316 -5.81 -21.06 -8.34
C SER A 316 -6.44 -20.13 -9.37
N LEU A 317 -6.05 -20.29 -10.63
CA LEU A 317 -6.53 -19.43 -11.72
C LEU A 317 -8.00 -19.69 -12.04
N GLU A 318 -8.47 -20.90 -11.78
CA GLU A 318 -9.87 -21.31 -11.92
C GLU A 318 -10.77 -20.54 -10.95
N ASP A 319 -10.41 -20.49 -9.67
CA ASP A 319 -11.15 -19.71 -8.66
C ASP A 319 -11.13 -18.21 -8.99
N ALA A 320 -10.00 -17.69 -9.49
CA ALA A 320 -9.89 -16.30 -9.92
C ALA A 320 -10.86 -15.98 -11.06
N LEU A 321 -10.95 -16.86 -12.06
CA LEU A 321 -11.87 -16.70 -13.19
C LEU A 321 -13.33 -16.73 -12.73
N LEU A 322 -13.70 -17.65 -11.82
CA LEU A 322 -15.06 -17.72 -11.28
C LEU A 322 -15.47 -16.42 -10.57
N VAL A 323 -14.58 -15.86 -9.74
CA VAL A 323 -14.82 -14.57 -9.10
C VAL A 323 -14.97 -13.48 -10.15
N PHE A 324 -14.03 -13.39 -11.10
CA PHE A 324 -14.04 -12.39 -12.15
C PHE A 324 -15.36 -12.42 -12.95
N GLU A 325 -15.78 -13.61 -13.41
CA GLU A 325 -17.01 -13.78 -14.16
C GLU A 325 -18.25 -13.34 -13.36
N SER A 326 -18.29 -13.66 -12.05
CA SER A 326 -19.39 -13.29 -11.15
C SER A 326 -19.53 -11.78 -10.88
N MET A 327 -18.52 -10.96 -11.22
CA MET A 327 -18.57 -9.50 -10.99
C MET A 327 -19.57 -8.83 -11.94
N ASN A 328 -20.57 -8.14 -11.38
CA ASN A 328 -21.59 -7.39 -12.14
C ASN A 328 -21.01 -6.26 -13.00
N HIS A 329 -20.03 -5.52 -12.45
CA HIS A 329 -19.34 -4.44 -13.15
C HIS A 329 -17.83 -4.65 -13.03
N LYS A 330 -17.16 -4.70 -14.17
CA LYS A 330 -15.71 -4.90 -14.28
C LYS A 330 -15.08 -3.60 -14.76
N ASP A 331 -14.43 -2.91 -13.85
CA ASP A 331 -13.64 -1.73 -14.21
C ASP A 331 -12.26 -2.14 -14.77
N VAL A 332 -11.47 -1.15 -15.19
CA VAL A 332 -10.12 -1.37 -15.73
C VAL A 332 -9.23 -2.15 -14.77
N VAL A 333 -9.39 -2.00 -13.46
CA VAL A 333 -8.55 -2.66 -12.44
C VAL A 333 -8.88 -4.15 -12.36
N ALA A 334 -10.17 -4.51 -12.43
CA ALA A 334 -10.62 -5.89 -12.49
C ALA A 334 -10.09 -6.61 -13.74
N TRP A 335 -10.20 -5.98 -14.92
CA TRP A 335 -9.65 -6.53 -16.17
C TRP A 335 -8.14 -6.71 -16.10
N ASN A 336 -7.42 -5.69 -15.61
CA ASN A 336 -5.98 -5.76 -15.46
C ASN A 336 -5.54 -6.89 -14.53
N SER A 337 -6.27 -7.12 -13.43
CA SER A 337 -5.97 -8.18 -12.48
C SER A 337 -6.12 -9.57 -13.12
N MET A 338 -7.16 -9.79 -13.94
CA MET A 338 -7.34 -11.06 -14.63
C MET A 338 -6.30 -11.27 -15.76
N ILE A 339 -6.00 -10.22 -16.54
CA ILE A 339 -4.95 -10.27 -17.59
C ILE A 339 -3.59 -10.60 -16.96
N LEU A 340 -3.24 -9.94 -15.85
CA LEU A 340 -2.02 -10.20 -15.11
C LEU A 340 -2.00 -11.63 -14.53
N GLY A 341 -3.13 -12.11 -14.00
CA GLY A 341 -3.29 -13.49 -13.56
C GLY A 341 -2.94 -14.49 -14.67
N TYR A 342 -3.46 -14.32 -15.88
CA TYR A 342 -3.06 -15.14 -17.03
C TYR A 342 -1.58 -14.98 -17.39
N ALA A 343 -1.06 -13.75 -17.35
CA ALA A 343 0.34 -13.45 -17.68
C ALA A 343 1.34 -14.17 -16.76
N ILE A 344 1.13 -14.11 -15.43
CA ILE A 344 2.03 -14.76 -14.46
C ILE A 344 1.89 -16.29 -14.50
N HIS A 345 0.77 -16.83 -14.99
CA HIS A 345 0.57 -18.26 -15.22
C HIS A 345 1.15 -18.76 -16.57
N GLY A 346 1.68 -17.87 -17.42
CA GLY A 346 2.19 -18.22 -18.74
C GLY A 346 1.12 -18.45 -19.81
N SER A 347 -0.15 -18.14 -19.51
CA SER A 347 -1.29 -18.30 -20.42
C SER A 347 -1.46 -17.06 -21.31
N SER A 348 -0.45 -16.74 -22.13
CA SER A 348 -0.45 -15.49 -22.92
C SER A 348 -1.65 -15.36 -23.87
N GLN A 349 -2.07 -16.45 -24.51
CA GLN A 349 -3.23 -16.45 -25.40
C GLN A 349 -4.51 -16.02 -24.67
N CYS A 350 -4.72 -16.54 -23.46
CA CYS A 350 -5.85 -16.13 -22.61
C CYS A 350 -5.71 -14.65 -22.22
N ALA A 351 -4.52 -14.20 -21.82
CA ALA A 351 -4.28 -12.79 -21.47
C ALA A 351 -4.61 -11.83 -22.64
N LEU A 352 -4.13 -12.14 -23.84
CA LEU A 352 -4.40 -11.37 -25.06
C LEU A 352 -5.90 -11.43 -25.45
N GLY A 353 -6.53 -12.60 -25.29
CA GLY A 353 -7.96 -12.78 -25.49
C GLY A 353 -8.79 -11.92 -24.53
N THR A 354 -8.43 -11.90 -23.25
CA THR A 354 -9.07 -11.07 -22.21
C THR A 354 -8.90 -9.58 -22.49
N PHE A 355 -7.73 -9.13 -22.94
CA PHE A 355 -7.51 -7.75 -23.39
C PHE A 355 -8.40 -7.35 -24.57
N ASN A 356 -8.53 -8.23 -25.56
CA ASN A 356 -9.43 -7.98 -26.69
C ASN A 356 -10.88 -7.88 -26.24
N THR A 357 -11.31 -8.73 -25.31
CA THR A 357 -12.66 -8.66 -24.72
C THR A 357 -12.86 -7.36 -23.94
N MET A 358 -11.90 -6.94 -23.12
CA MET A 358 -11.91 -5.65 -22.41
C MET A 358 -12.14 -4.48 -23.38
N CYS A 359 -11.38 -4.43 -24.49
CA CYS A 359 -11.55 -3.39 -25.50
C CYS A 359 -12.94 -3.44 -26.17
N ARG A 360 -13.45 -4.64 -26.48
CA ARG A 360 -14.79 -4.82 -27.06
C ARG A 360 -15.92 -4.43 -26.12
N SER A 361 -15.69 -4.55 -24.81
CA SER A 361 -16.61 -4.09 -23.77
C SER A 361 -16.58 -2.57 -23.54
N GLY A 362 -15.80 -1.82 -24.34
CA GLY A 362 -15.70 -0.36 -24.24
C GLY A 362 -14.88 0.14 -23.05
N VAL A 363 -14.12 -0.73 -22.39
CA VAL A 363 -13.21 -0.36 -21.30
C VAL A 363 -11.86 0.02 -21.91
N ASN A 364 -11.44 1.26 -21.70
CA ASN A 364 -10.17 1.75 -22.23
C ASN A 364 -8.98 1.18 -21.44
N PRO A 365 -7.98 0.59 -22.13
CA PRO A 365 -6.71 0.23 -21.52
C PRO A 365 -5.99 1.43 -20.88
N ASN A 366 -5.25 1.17 -19.80
CA ASN A 366 -4.33 2.12 -19.19
C ASN A 366 -2.90 1.57 -19.18
N ASP A 367 -1.97 2.32 -18.58
CA ASP A 367 -0.59 1.93 -18.38
C ASP A 367 -0.46 0.55 -17.71
N ILE A 368 -1.21 0.31 -16.64
CA ILE A 368 -1.20 -0.98 -15.94
C ILE A 368 -1.66 -2.14 -16.85
N THR A 369 -2.60 -1.90 -17.77
CA THR A 369 -3.03 -2.91 -18.76
C THR A 369 -1.86 -3.35 -19.65
N PHE A 370 -1.06 -2.40 -20.13
CA PHE A 370 0.08 -2.69 -21.00
C PHE A 370 1.22 -3.38 -20.26
N ILE A 371 1.46 -3.07 -18.98
CA ILE A 371 2.39 -3.86 -18.14
C ILE A 371 1.98 -5.34 -18.13
N ALA A 372 0.70 -5.63 -17.89
CA ALA A 372 0.20 -7.00 -17.83
C ALA A 372 0.35 -7.74 -19.17
N ILE A 373 0.07 -7.08 -20.29
CA ILE A 373 0.20 -7.66 -21.64
C ILE A 373 1.67 -7.88 -22.03
N LEU A 374 2.54 -6.90 -21.79
CA LEU A 374 3.97 -7.04 -22.07
C LEU A 374 4.61 -8.13 -21.18
N THR A 375 4.13 -8.28 -19.95
CA THR A 375 4.51 -9.41 -19.07
C THR A 375 4.08 -10.75 -19.68
N ALA A 376 2.87 -10.84 -20.23
CA ALA A 376 2.38 -12.05 -20.89
C ALA A 376 3.22 -12.41 -22.13
N CYS A 377 3.60 -11.41 -22.92
CA CYS A 377 4.53 -11.57 -24.05
C CYS A 377 5.90 -12.04 -23.56
N SER A 378 6.44 -11.44 -22.50
CA SER A 378 7.74 -11.79 -21.92
C SER A 378 7.82 -13.24 -21.42
N HIS A 379 6.73 -13.79 -20.86
CA HIS A 379 6.72 -15.17 -20.37
C HIS A 379 6.58 -16.24 -21.45
N THR A 380 6.18 -15.86 -22.66
CA THR A 380 6.00 -16.78 -23.80
C THR A 380 6.89 -16.47 -25.00
N GLY A 381 7.71 -15.41 -24.93
CA GLY A 381 8.67 -15.05 -25.97
C GLY A 381 8.05 -14.43 -27.21
N LEU A 382 6.88 -13.79 -27.08
CA LEU A 382 6.16 -13.14 -28.19
C LEU A 382 6.78 -11.76 -28.49
N ILE A 383 7.96 -11.74 -29.13
CA ILE A 383 8.73 -10.51 -29.40
C ILE A 383 7.96 -9.55 -30.29
N LYS A 384 7.37 -10.06 -31.38
CA LYS A 384 6.67 -9.23 -32.37
C LYS A 384 5.44 -8.58 -31.75
N GLU A 385 4.60 -9.38 -31.11
CA GLU A 385 3.41 -8.90 -30.41
C GLU A 385 3.78 -7.92 -29.29
N GLY A 386 4.88 -8.17 -28.57
CA GLY A 386 5.41 -7.26 -27.55
C GLY A 386 5.70 -5.87 -28.12
N TRP A 387 6.41 -5.79 -29.25
CA TRP A 387 6.65 -4.53 -29.96
C TRP A 387 5.37 -3.88 -30.48
N ASP A 388 4.47 -4.67 -31.07
CA ASP A 388 3.17 -4.18 -31.58
C ASP A 388 2.37 -3.52 -30.44
N PHE A 389 2.28 -4.16 -29.27
CA PHE A 389 1.60 -3.59 -28.11
C PHE A 389 2.32 -2.36 -27.54
N PHE A 390 3.65 -2.43 -27.41
CA PHE A 390 4.46 -1.32 -26.89
C PHE A 390 4.30 -0.04 -27.73
N ASN A 391 4.31 -0.17 -29.06
CA ASN A 391 4.11 0.95 -29.97
C ASN A 391 2.65 1.43 -29.95
N SER A 392 1.69 0.50 -29.95
CA SER A 392 0.25 0.84 -29.91
C SER A 392 -0.14 1.65 -28.67
N MET A 393 0.55 1.47 -27.56
CA MET A 393 0.35 2.24 -26.33
C MET A 393 0.48 3.75 -26.58
N LYS A 394 1.52 4.16 -27.32
CA LYS A 394 1.76 5.55 -27.71
C LYS A 394 0.84 5.96 -28.87
N ASP A 395 0.83 5.16 -29.94
CA ASP A 395 0.23 5.54 -31.22
C ASP A 395 -1.31 5.52 -31.20
N LYS A 396 -1.91 4.58 -30.48
CA LYS A 396 -3.37 4.36 -30.46
C LYS A 396 -4.03 4.86 -29.18
N TYR A 397 -3.36 4.70 -28.03
CA TYR A 397 -3.95 5.01 -26.73
C TYR A 397 -3.40 6.30 -26.10
N GLY A 398 -2.36 6.91 -26.69
CA GLY A 398 -1.76 8.15 -26.17
C GLY A 398 -1.09 7.99 -24.80
N ILE A 399 -0.72 6.77 -24.43
CA ILE A 399 -0.10 6.44 -23.15
C ILE A 399 1.42 6.49 -23.34
N GLN A 400 2.10 7.29 -22.53
CA GLN A 400 3.56 7.36 -22.58
C GLN A 400 4.20 6.16 -21.87
N PRO A 401 5.25 5.55 -22.44
CA PRO A 401 6.03 4.53 -21.76
C PRO A 401 6.56 4.98 -20.40
N LYS A 402 6.49 4.09 -19.42
CA LYS A 402 7.02 4.28 -18.06
C LYS A 402 8.12 3.24 -17.84
N ILE A 403 8.86 3.38 -16.74
CA ILE A 403 9.96 2.49 -16.39
C ILE A 403 9.54 1.01 -16.40
N GLU A 404 8.32 0.71 -15.94
CA GLU A 404 7.78 -0.64 -15.89
C GLU A 404 7.50 -1.22 -17.29
N HIS A 405 7.07 -0.40 -18.24
CA HIS A 405 6.86 -0.83 -19.64
C HIS A 405 8.19 -1.21 -20.29
N TYR A 406 9.21 -0.36 -20.13
CA TYR A 406 10.56 -0.65 -20.62
C TYR A 406 11.15 -1.88 -19.93
N GLY A 407 10.96 -2.03 -18.62
CA GLY A 407 11.37 -3.23 -17.89
C GLY A 407 10.76 -4.52 -18.46
N CYS A 408 9.48 -4.50 -18.83
CA CYS A 408 8.84 -5.65 -19.48
C CYS A 408 9.44 -5.97 -20.86
N MET A 409 9.71 -4.95 -21.68
CA MET A 409 10.34 -5.12 -23.00
C MET A 409 11.78 -5.63 -22.89
N VAL A 410 12.57 -5.05 -21.98
CA VAL A 410 13.94 -5.51 -21.72
C VAL A 410 13.92 -6.95 -21.24
N ASN A 411 13.00 -7.35 -20.38
CA ASN A 411 12.84 -8.73 -19.92
C ASN A 411 12.45 -9.68 -21.07
N LEU A 412 11.53 -9.28 -21.96
CA LEU A 412 11.14 -10.03 -23.16
C LEU A 412 12.34 -10.27 -24.10
N LEU A 413 13.05 -9.21 -24.48
CA LEU A 413 14.22 -9.28 -25.36
C LEU A 413 15.37 -10.07 -24.72
N SER A 414 15.58 -9.86 -23.42
CA SER A 414 16.58 -10.56 -22.61
C SER A 414 16.35 -12.07 -22.59
N ARG A 415 15.10 -12.51 -22.38
CA ARG A 415 14.75 -13.95 -22.39
C ARG A 415 14.87 -14.56 -23.79
N ALA A 416 14.57 -13.79 -24.83
CA ALA A 416 14.75 -14.22 -26.21
C ALA A 416 16.22 -14.32 -26.66
N GLY A 417 17.17 -13.74 -25.91
CA GLY A 417 18.59 -13.68 -26.29
C GLY A 417 18.98 -12.46 -27.13
N ASN A 418 18.05 -11.54 -27.38
CA ASN A 418 18.27 -10.29 -28.11
C ASN A 418 18.91 -9.21 -27.21
N LEU A 419 20.06 -9.52 -26.61
CA LEU A 419 20.69 -8.68 -25.59
C LEU A 419 21.18 -7.33 -26.13
N GLU A 420 21.66 -7.27 -27.36
CA GLU A 420 22.09 -6.00 -27.98
C GLU A 420 20.90 -5.07 -28.24
N GLU A 421 19.78 -5.62 -28.71
CA GLU A 421 18.52 -4.88 -28.91
C GLU A 421 17.99 -4.38 -27.56
N ALA A 422 18.02 -5.21 -26.52
CA ALA A 422 17.65 -4.81 -25.17
C ALA A 422 18.56 -3.70 -24.63
N TYR A 423 19.88 -3.81 -24.83
CA TYR A 423 20.83 -2.78 -24.42
C TYR A 423 20.61 -1.46 -25.16
N GLN A 424 20.31 -1.51 -26.46
CA GLN A 424 20.01 -0.33 -27.25
C GLN A 424 18.70 0.33 -26.80
N LEU A 425 17.66 -0.46 -26.55
CA LEU A 425 16.40 0.04 -26.00
C LEU A 425 16.62 0.82 -24.71
N VAL A 426 17.42 0.30 -23.78
CA VAL A 426 17.73 0.97 -22.50
C VAL A 426 18.43 2.31 -22.71
N LYS A 427 19.29 2.41 -23.72
CA LYS A 427 20.00 3.66 -24.05
C LYS A 427 19.13 4.72 -24.70
N GLU A 428 18.13 4.30 -25.46
CA GLU A 428 17.21 5.16 -26.21
C GLU A 428 15.99 5.60 -25.39
N MET A 429 15.88 5.14 -24.14
CA MET A 429 14.76 5.50 -23.25
C MET A 429 14.66 7.02 -23.07
N GLU A 430 13.43 7.54 -23.16
CA GLU A 430 13.13 8.95 -22.88
C GLU A 430 13.21 9.27 -21.37
N ILE A 431 13.33 8.24 -20.52
CA ILE A 431 13.37 8.30 -19.05
C ILE A 431 14.67 7.66 -18.56
N GLU A 432 15.25 8.19 -17.49
CA GLU A 432 16.46 7.62 -16.88
C GLU A 432 16.21 6.17 -16.41
N PRO A 433 17.00 5.18 -16.88
CA PRO A 433 16.80 3.80 -16.50
C PRO A 433 17.19 3.53 -15.04
N ASP A 434 16.35 2.79 -14.32
CA ASP A 434 16.58 2.43 -12.93
C ASP A 434 17.52 1.22 -12.78
N ALA A 435 17.95 0.96 -11.53
CA ALA A 435 18.81 -0.17 -11.22
C ALA A 435 18.16 -1.54 -11.53
N VAL A 436 16.82 -1.62 -11.61
CA VAL A 436 16.08 -2.86 -11.86
C VAL A 436 16.17 -3.26 -13.32
N ILE A 437 16.02 -2.32 -14.26
CA ILE A 437 16.18 -2.56 -15.70
C ILE A 437 17.60 -3.05 -16.01
N TRP A 438 18.62 -2.34 -15.51
CA TRP A 438 20.01 -2.73 -15.68
C TRP A 438 20.31 -4.09 -15.03
N GLY A 439 19.76 -4.33 -13.83
CA GLY A 439 19.87 -5.62 -13.15
C GLY A 439 19.23 -6.78 -13.94
N THR A 440 18.11 -6.53 -14.63
CA THR A 440 17.44 -7.49 -15.50
C THR A 440 18.33 -7.87 -16.68
N LEU A 441 18.90 -6.87 -17.36
CA LEU A 441 19.81 -7.08 -18.48
C LEU A 441 21.12 -7.76 -18.05
N LEU A 442 21.68 -7.38 -16.90
CA LEU A 442 22.87 -8.03 -16.31
C LEU A 442 22.59 -9.51 -15.99
N GLY A 443 21.42 -9.81 -15.42
CA GLY A 443 20.98 -11.19 -15.17
C GLY A 443 20.84 -12.00 -16.45
N ALA A 444 20.42 -11.37 -17.54
CA ALA A 444 20.31 -12.00 -18.85
C ALA A 444 21.67 -12.25 -19.52
N CYS A 445 22.65 -11.35 -19.31
CA CYS A 445 24.02 -11.57 -19.76
C CYS A 445 24.62 -12.84 -19.14
N ARG A 446 24.28 -13.15 -17.88
CA ARG A 446 24.64 -14.43 -17.25
C ARG A 446 24.01 -15.61 -17.95
N LEU A 447 22.71 -15.53 -18.27
CA LEU A 447 21.96 -16.62 -18.89
C LEU A 447 22.46 -16.96 -20.29
N HIS A 448 22.90 -15.95 -21.06
CA HIS A 448 23.41 -16.11 -22.43
C HIS A 448 24.94 -16.04 -22.53
N ALA A 449 25.66 -16.14 -21.41
CA ALA A 449 27.13 -16.11 -21.35
C ALA A 449 27.80 -14.91 -22.06
N LYS A 450 27.21 -13.71 -21.99
CA LYS A 450 27.75 -12.46 -22.55
C LYS A 450 28.54 -11.66 -21.51
N THR A 451 29.75 -12.10 -21.20
CA THR A 451 30.63 -11.50 -20.17
C THR A 451 30.98 -10.04 -20.44
N ALA A 452 31.38 -9.69 -21.67
CA ALA A 452 31.78 -8.33 -22.03
C ALA A 452 30.66 -7.29 -21.83
N LEU A 453 29.41 -7.66 -22.15
CA LEU A 453 28.26 -6.78 -21.92
C LEU A 453 27.94 -6.65 -20.42
N ALA A 454 28.09 -7.74 -19.66
CA ALA A 454 27.91 -7.73 -18.22
C ALA A 454 28.88 -6.79 -17.50
N GLU A 455 30.17 -6.82 -17.88
CA GLU A 455 31.20 -5.93 -17.32
C GLU A 455 30.87 -4.46 -17.59
N LYS A 456 30.49 -4.15 -18.84
CA LYS A 456 30.10 -2.80 -19.24
C LYS A 456 28.90 -2.27 -18.43
N ILE A 457 27.88 -3.11 -18.21
CA ILE A 457 26.71 -2.75 -17.39
C ILE A 457 27.12 -2.57 -15.93
N ALA A 458 27.97 -3.44 -15.40
CA ALA A 458 28.44 -3.36 -14.02
C ALA A 458 29.28 -2.09 -13.75
N GLU A 459 30.21 -1.76 -14.65
CA GLU A 459 31.00 -0.52 -14.56
C GLU A 459 30.10 0.72 -14.58
N PHE A 460 29.08 0.73 -15.44
CA PHE A 460 28.09 1.79 -15.48
C PHE A 460 27.33 1.91 -14.15
N LEU A 461 26.82 0.80 -13.61
CA LEU A 461 26.06 0.78 -12.35
C LEU A 461 26.90 1.24 -11.15
N VAL A 462 28.15 0.78 -11.05
CA VAL A 462 29.06 1.18 -9.98
C VAL A 462 29.47 2.64 -10.14
N GLY A 463 29.78 3.09 -11.36
CA GLY A 463 30.20 4.47 -11.63
C GLY A 463 29.10 5.51 -11.38
N LYS A 464 27.83 5.10 -11.42
CA LYS A 464 26.66 5.97 -11.15
C LYS A 464 26.09 5.82 -9.73
N ASP A 465 26.72 5.03 -8.87
CA ASP A 465 26.22 4.70 -7.53
C ASP A 465 24.80 4.08 -7.56
N LEU A 466 24.47 3.36 -8.63
CA LEU A 466 23.20 2.63 -8.82
C LEU A 466 23.32 1.14 -8.48
N ALA A 467 24.50 0.68 -8.08
CA ALA A 467 24.78 -0.72 -7.80
C ALA A 467 24.13 -1.17 -6.47
N ASN A 468 23.26 -2.18 -6.54
CA ASN A 468 22.60 -2.76 -5.38
C ASN A 468 23.14 -4.16 -5.05
N CYS A 469 22.60 -4.79 -3.99
CA CYS A 469 22.97 -6.15 -3.61
C CYS A 469 22.88 -7.16 -4.77
N GLY A 470 21.82 -7.03 -5.57
CA GLY A 470 21.57 -7.88 -6.73
C GLY A 470 22.66 -7.72 -7.78
N THR A 471 23.08 -6.49 -8.08
CA THR A 471 24.15 -6.17 -9.04
C THR A 471 25.45 -6.90 -8.68
N TYR A 472 25.93 -6.73 -7.44
CA TYR A 472 27.17 -7.37 -7.00
C TYR A 472 27.06 -8.90 -6.95
N THR A 473 25.91 -9.42 -6.53
CA THR A 473 25.68 -10.87 -6.50
C THR A 473 25.68 -11.45 -7.92
N LEU A 474 25.02 -10.79 -8.88
CA LEU A 474 25.00 -11.21 -10.28
C LEU A 474 26.40 -11.14 -10.91
N LEU A 475 27.15 -10.07 -10.67
CA LEU A 475 28.51 -9.92 -11.18
C LEU A 475 29.46 -10.98 -10.62
N SER A 476 29.42 -11.20 -9.29
CA SER A 476 30.17 -12.30 -8.66
C SER A 476 29.78 -13.66 -9.25
N ASN A 477 28.51 -13.85 -9.57
CA ASN A 477 28.03 -15.09 -10.16
C ASN A 477 28.51 -15.28 -11.62
N ILE A 478 28.59 -14.19 -12.39
CA ILE A 478 29.09 -14.20 -13.78
C ILE A 478 30.59 -14.52 -13.81
N TYR A 479 31.39 -13.89 -12.94
CA TYR A 479 32.81 -14.21 -12.81
C TYR A 479 33.05 -15.65 -12.36
N ALA A 480 32.28 -16.12 -11.38
CA ALA A 480 32.36 -17.52 -10.93
C ALA A 480 32.03 -18.51 -12.06
N ALA A 481 31.00 -18.23 -12.87
CA ALA A 481 30.63 -19.07 -14.02
C ALA A 481 31.71 -19.08 -15.12
N SER A 482 32.50 -18.02 -15.21
CA SER A 482 33.61 -17.88 -16.18
C SER A 482 34.96 -18.38 -15.61
N GLY A 483 34.98 -18.86 -14.36
CA GLY A 483 36.20 -19.32 -13.67
C GLY A 483 37.13 -18.19 -13.17
N ASP A 484 36.69 -16.93 -13.23
CA ASP A 484 37.46 -15.77 -12.76
C ASP A 484 37.28 -15.58 -11.24
N TRP A 485 38.08 -16.32 -10.47
CA TRP A 485 38.06 -16.23 -9.00
C TRP A 485 38.65 -14.93 -8.44
N GLU A 486 39.49 -14.24 -9.20
CA GLU A 486 40.04 -12.94 -8.82
C GLU A 486 38.95 -11.86 -8.87
N GLY A 487 38.17 -11.83 -9.96
CA GLY A 487 36.96 -11.01 -10.09
C GLY A 487 35.95 -11.28 -8.99
N VAL A 488 35.70 -12.55 -8.64
CA VAL A 488 34.84 -12.93 -7.51
C VAL A 488 35.35 -12.34 -6.18
N ALA A 489 36.65 -12.44 -5.90
CA ALA A 489 37.24 -11.92 -4.67
C ALA A 489 37.12 -10.39 -4.59
N LYS A 490 37.35 -9.68 -5.71
CA LYS A 490 37.19 -8.23 -5.81
C LYS A 490 35.75 -7.80 -5.52
N VAL A 491 34.77 -8.44 -6.16
CA VAL A 491 33.35 -8.13 -5.96
C VAL A 491 32.90 -8.43 -4.52
N ARG A 492 33.33 -9.55 -3.94
CA ARG A 492 33.01 -9.88 -2.53
C ARG A 492 33.60 -8.87 -1.54
N THR A 493 34.77 -8.31 -1.84
CA THR A 493 35.38 -7.25 -1.02
C THR A 493 34.56 -5.97 -1.08
N LEU A 494 34.12 -5.57 -2.29
CA LEU A 494 33.22 -4.42 -2.48
C LEU A 494 31.88 -4.61 -1.75
N MET A 495 31.30 -5.82 -1.80
CA MET A 495 30.05 -6.12 -1.07
C MET A 495 30.20 -5.92 0.44
N LYS A 496 31.34 -6.33 1.02
CA LYS A 496 31.62 -6.17 2.46
C LYS A 496 31.77 -4.69 2.83
N SER A 497 32.52 -3.91 2.04
CA SER A 497 32.70 -2.48 2.32
C SER A 497 31.42 -1.67 2.18
N SER A 498 30.50 -2.09 1.31
CA SER A 498 29.21 -1.42 1.09
C SER A 498 28.08 -1.90 2.01
N GLY A 499 28.36 -2.76 3.00
CA GLY A 499 27.36 -3.22 3.98
C GLY A 499 26.22 -4.06 3.40
N VAL A 500 26.44 -4.68 2.24
CA VAL A 500 25.40 -5.35 1.46
C VAL A 500 25.06 -6.73 2.05
N VAL A 501 23.79 -6.94 2.42
CA VAL A 501 23.28 -8.22 2.94
C VAL A 501 22.58 -9.01 1.84
N LYS A 502 23.05 -10.25 1.58
CA LYS A 502 22.43 -11.16 0.62
C LYS A 502 21.08 -11.66 1.12
N GLU A 503 20.04 -11.48 0.32
CA GLU A 503 18.73 -12.09 0.56
C GLU A 503 18.83 -13.62 0.48
N LYS A 504 18.27 -14.31 1.47
CA LYS A 504 18.29 -15.78 1.51
C LYS A 504 17.14 -16.35 0.70
N GLY A 505 17.39 -17.41 -0.05
CA GLY A 505 16.33 -18.17 -0.71
C GLY A 505 15.48 -18.91 0.31
N CYS A 506 14.17 -18.66 0.28
CA CYS A 506 13.16 -19.27 1.12
C CYS A 506 12.05 -19.84 0.23
N SER A 507 11.67 -21.08 0.51
CA SER A 507 10.50 -21.72 -0.10
C SER A 507 9.43 -21.93 0.96
N SER A 508 8.20 -21.52 0.67
CA SER A 508 7.06 -21.69 1.55
C SER A 508 5.98 -22.57 0.91
N ILE A 509 5.25 -23.29 1.76
CA ILE A 509 4.16 -24.19 1.37
C ILE A 509 3.06 -24.14 2.43
N GLU A 510 1.81 -24.03 1.98
CA GLU A 510 0.65 -24.07 2.87
C GLU A 510 0.16 -25.52 3.05
N VAL A 511 0.11 -25.99 4.30
CA VAL A 511 -0.48 -27.29 4.66
C VAL A 511 -1.26 -27.10 5.97
N ASN A 512 -2.47 -27.65 6.04
CA ASN A 512 -3.34 -27.58 7.23
C ASN A 512 -3.54 -26.13 7.75
N ASN A 513 -3.81 -25.17 6.86
CA ASN A 513 -4.04 -23.75 7.16
C ASN A 513 -2.85 -23.04 7.84
N ARG A 514 -1.64 -23.57 7.66
CA ARG A 514 -0.39 -22.97 8.11
C ARG A 514 0.60 -22.90 6.96
N VAL A 515 1.27 -21.77 6.85
CA VAL A 515 2.39 -21.60 5.93
C VAL A 515 3.66 -22.10 6.63
N HIS A 516 4.36 -23.02 5.99
CA HIS A 516 5.63 -23.59 6.45
C HIS A 516 6.75 -23.07 5.57
N GLU A 517 7.80 -22.52 6.17
CA GLU A 517 8.94 -21.94 5.47
C GLU A 517 10.18 -22.82 5.63
N PHE A 518 10.94 -22.92 4.54
CA PHE A 518 12.17 -23.69 4.47
C PHE A 518 13.30 -22.82 3.92
N LEU A 519 14.42 -22.83 4.62
CA LEU A 519 15.71 -22.38 4.08
C LEU A 519 16.52 -23.56 3.56
N ALA A 520 17.53 -23.30 2.73
CA ALA A 520 18.45 -24.35 2.31
C ALA A 520 19.12 -25.01 3.53
N GLY A 521 19.05 -26.34 3.61
CA GLY A 521 19.57 -27.11 4.74
C GLY A 521 18.84 -26.91 6.07
N ASP A 522 17.61 -26.40 6.07
CA ASP A 522 16.87 -26.13 7.31
C ASP A 522 16.56 -27.43 8.07
N LYS A 523 16.73 -27.39 9.39
CA LYS A 523 16.43 -28.49 10.34
C LYS A 523 15.55 -28.05 11.50
N ARG A 524 15.05 -26.81 11.49
CA ARG A 524 14.22 -26.23 12.57
C ARG A 524 12.80 -26.78 12.58
N HIS A 525 12.33 -27.32 11.46
CA HIS A 525 10.97 -27.83 11.33
C HIS A 525 10.74 -29.05 12.25
N PRO A 526 9.61 -29.14 12.98
CA PRO A 526 9.34 -30.28 13.89
C PRO A 526 9.42 -31.65 13.22
N LYS A 527 9.02 -31.74 11.95
CA LYS A 527 9.09 -32.95 11.11
C LYS A 527 10.41 -33.10 10.34
N SER A 528 11.49 -32.44 10.74
CA SER A 528 12.75 -32.44 9.98
C SER A 528 13.24 -33.85 9.65
N ARG A 529 13.17 -34.80 10.58
CA ARG A 529 13.58 -36.19 10.32
C ARG A 529 12.80 -36.86 9.17
N GLU A 530 11.48 -36.70 9.14
CA GLU A 530 10.62 -37.25 8.08
C GLU A 530 10.90 -36.58 6.73
N ILE A 531 11.11 -35.25 6.74
CA ILE A 531 11.42 -34.48 5.53
C ILE A 531 12.71 -34.96 4.87
N TYR A 532 13.77 -35.14 5.67
CA TYR A 532 15.05 -35.61 5.13
C TYR A 532 14.99 -37.07 4.69
N SER A 533 14.20 -37.92 5.37
CA SER A 533 13.95 -39.29 4.90
C SER A 533 13.28 -39.30 3.52
N MET A 534 12.27 -38.47 3.31
CA MET A 534 11.62 -38.32 2.00
C MET A 534 12.55 -37.71 0.95
N LEU A 535 13.45 -36.80 1.36
CA LEU A 535 14.46 -36.24 0.47
C LEU A 535 15.45 -37.30 -0.01
N ASP A 536 15.85 -38.22 0.88
CA ASP A 536 16.70 -39.37 0.53
C ASP A 536 15.99 -40.31 -0.45
N GLU A 537 14.68 -40.54 -0.27
CA GLU A 537 13.85 -41.30 -1.23
C GLU A 537 13.79 -40.62 -2.60
N ILE A 538 13.52 -39.31 -2.64
CA ILE A 538 13.54 -38.52 -3.88
C ILE A 538 14.89 -38.65 -4.58
N ASN A 539 15.99 -38.47 -3.85
CA ASN A 539 17.35 -38.58 -4.41
C ASN A 539 17.63 -40.02 -4.92
N GLY A 540 17.09 -41.04 -4.26
CA GLY A 540 17.11 -42.42 -4.73
C GLY A 540 16.39 -42.60 -6.07
N TRP A 541 15.19 -42.06 -6.21
CA TRP A 541 14.43 -42.11 -7.47
C TRP A 541 15.12 -41.36 -8.60
N LEU A 542 15.69 -40.18 -8.32
CA LEU A 542 16.46 -39.40 -9.29
C LEU A 542 17.67 -40.19 -9.79
N LYS A 543 18.42 -40.85 -8.91
CA LYS A 543 19.56 -41.71 -9.28
C LYS A 543 19.13 -42.88 -10.17
N ALA A 544 18.01 -43.53 -9.84
CA ALA A 544 17.46 -44.62 -10.65
C ALA A 544 17.03 -44.15 -12.06
N TYR A 545 16.65 -42.89 -12.21
CA TYR A 545 16.27 -42.27 -13.49
C TYR A 545 17.46 -41.67 -14.27
N ASN A 546 18.70 -41.92 -13.84
CA ASN A 546 19.93 -41.37 -14.42
C ASN A 546 19.98 -39.83 -14.46
N TYR A 547 19.32 -39.16 -13.52
CA TYR A 547 19.43 -37.71 -13.38
C TYR A 547 20.86 -37.31 -13.00
N ARG A 548 21.34 -36.22 -13.60
CA ARG A 548 22.64 -35.61 -13.30
C ARG A 548 22.43 -34.21 -12.74
N ALA A 549 23.02 -33.95 -11.58
CA ALA A 549 22.94 -32.64 -10.95
C ALA A 549 23.67 -31.58 -11.78
N GLN A 550 23.07 -30.40 -11.91
CA GLN A 550 23.69 -29.28 -12.62
C GLN A 550 24.62 -28.51 -11.67
N THR A 551 25.79 -29.08 -11.38
CA THR A 551 26.75 -28.54 -10.39
C THR A 551 27.30 -27.17 -10.77
N GLU A 552 27.26 -26.80 -12.04
CA GLU A 552 27.56 -25.46 -12.57
C GLU A 552 26.73 -24.34 -11.93
N MET A 553 25.57 -24.67 -11.36
CA MET A 553 24.71 -23.72 -10.65
C MET A 553 25.21 -23.38 -9.23
N VAL A 554 26.16 -24.15 -8.70
CA VAL A 554 26.78 -23.90 -7.39
C VAL A 554 28.02 -23.05 -7.58
N LEU A 555 27.84 -21.73 -7.47
CA LEU A 555 28.87 -20.71 -7.71
C LEU A 555 29.77 -20.48 -6.48
N HIS A 556 30.05 -21.56 -5.75
CA HIS A 556 30.96 -21.60 -4.62
C HIS A 556 32.18 -22.46 -5.00
N ASP A 557 33.35 -22.04 -4.52
CA ASP A 557 34.59 -22.80 -4.66
C ASP A 557 34.53 -24.03 -3.74
N LEU A 558 33.91 -25.09 -4.25
CA LEU A 558 33.63 -26.35 -3.57
C LEU A 558 34.00 -27.50 -4.51
N GLY A 559 34.36 -28.65 -3.96
CA GLY A 559 34.52 -29.87 -4.76
C GLY A 559 33.17 -30.34 -5.36
N GLU A 560 33.21 -31.06 -6.48
CA GLU A 560 31.98 -31.50 -7.19
C GLU A 560 31.00 -32.26 -6.28
N ALA A 561 31.48 -33.18 -5.43
CA ALA A 561 30.63 -33.90 -4.49
C ALA A 561 29.94 -32.99 -3.45
N GLN A 562 30.59 -31.89 -3.05
CA GLN A 562 30.00 -30.91 -2.12
C GLN A 562 28.98 -30.01 -2.83
N LYS A 563 29.19 -29.71 -4.12
CA LYS A 563 28.21 -28.99 -4.94
C LYS A 563 26.93 -29.81 -5.10
N GLU A 564 27.05 -31.10 -5.40
CA GLU A 564 25.91 -32.02 -5.46
C GLU A 564 25.14 -32.06 -4.14
N GLN A 565 25.84 -32.24 -3.01
CA GLN A 565 25.21 -32.24 -1.69
C GLN A 565 24.49 -30.93 -1.36
N SER A 566 25.03 -29.78 -1.80
CA SER A 566 24.39 -28.48 -1.62
C SER A 566 23.07 -28.37 -2.38
N LEU A 567 23.00 -28.93 -3.61
CA LEU A 567 21.79 -28.91 -4.45
C LEU A 567 20.68 -29.78 -3.84
N GLU A 568 21.05 -30.90 -3.23
CA GLU A 568 20.10 -31.83 -2.58
C GLU A 568 19.30 -31.16 -1.46
N VAL A 569 19.88 -30.20 -0.76
CA VAL A 569 19.24 -29.54 0.40
C VAL A 569 18.68 -28.15 0.09
N HIS A 570 18.42 -27.84 -1.17
CA HIS A 570 17.74 -26.61 -1.56
C HIS A 570 16.35 -26.48 -0.91
N SER A 571 15.92 -25.25 -0.61
CA SER A 571 14.65 -25.01 0.08
C SER A 571 13.45 -25.53 -0.71
N GLU A 572 13.52 -25.49 -2.05
CA GLU A 572 12.53 -26.04 -2.96
C GLU A 572 12.36 -27.54 -2.74
N ARG A 573 13.46 -28.29 -2.64
CA ARG A 573 13.44 -29.74 -2.43
C ARG A 573 12.87 -30.10 -1.05
N LEU A 574 13.23 -29.33 -0.01
CA LEU A 574 12.65 -29.49 1.33
C LEU A 574 11.14 -29.23 1.35
N ALA A 575 10.69 -28.18 0.65
CA ALA A 575 9.26 -27.87 0.55
C ALA A 575 8.49 -28.95 -0.24
N ILE A 576 9.07 -29.49 -1.32
CA ILE A 576 8.50 -30.63 -2.07
C ILE A 576 8.40 -31.87 -1.18
N ALA A 577 9.49 -32.24 -0.49
CA ALA A 577 9.52 -33.39 0.40
C ALA A 577 8.47 -33.26 1.52
N PHE A 578 8.37 -32.08 2.14
CA PHE A 578 7.35 -31.81 3.15
C PHE A 578 5.92 -31.89 2.56
N GLY A 579 5.72 -31.37 1.35
CA GLY A 579 4.46 -31.47 0.62
C GLY A 579 4.05 -32.91 0.37
N LEU A 580 4.98 -33.77 -0.07
CA LEU A 580 4.71 -35.19 -0.35
C LEU A 580 4.30 -35.97 0.91
N ILE A 581 4.94 -35.73 2.06
CA ILE A 581 4.63 -36.45 3.31
C ILE A 581 3.38 -35.91 4.02
N SER A 582 2.99 -34.66 3.76
CA SER A 582 1.96 -33.98 4.57
C SER A 582 0.63 -33.77 3.84
N THR A 583 0.51 -34.21 2.58
CA THR A 583 -0.70 -34.03 1.78
C THR A 583 -1.12 -35.36 1.12
N GLU A 584 -2.42 -35.50 0.88
CA GLU A 584 -2.98 -36.72 0.28
C GLU A 584 -2.42 -36.99 -1.12
N ALA A 585 -2.32 -38.29 -1.47
CA ALA A 585 -1.88 -38.71 -2.79
C ALA A 585 -2.78 -38.13 -3.89
N GLY A 586 -2.18 -37.67 -4.99
CA GLY A 586 -2.89 -37.04 -6.11
C GLY A 586 -3.28 -35.57 -5.90
N SER A 587 -3.23 -35.03 -4.68
CA SER A 587 -3.51 -33.60 -4.45
C SER A 587 -2.42 -32.69 -5.06
N THR A 588 -2.77 -31.46 -5.42
CA THR A 588 -1.82 -30.48 -5.97
C THR A 588 -0.93 -29.89 -4.87
N ILE A 589 0.39 -29.95 -5.05
CA ILE A 589 1.36 -29.29 -4.16
C ILE A 589 1.58 -27.86 -4.66
N ARG A 590 1.47 -26.87 -3.76
CA ARG A 590 1.67 -25.45 -4.09
C ARG A 590 2.84 -24.89 -3.28
N ILE A 591 3.85 -24.37 -3.97
CA ILE A 591 5.07 -23.84 -3.35
C ILE A 591 5.30 -22.42 -3.84
N VAL A 592 5.69 -21.53 -2.94
CA VAL A 592 6.11 -20.17 -3.26
C VAL A 592 7.60 -20.03 -2.95
N LYS A 593 8.37 -19.43 -3.87
CA LYS A 593 9.77 -19.10 -3.70
C LYS A 593 9.92 -17.58 -3.80
N ASN A 594 10.64 -16.97 -2.85
CA ASN A 594 10.90 -15.52 -2.87
C ASN A 594 11.90 -15.10 -3.98
N LEU A 595 12.76 -16.03 -4.40
CA LEU A 595 13.73 -15.85 -5.47
C LEU A 595 13.33 -16.64 -6.72
N ARG A 596 14.06 -16.44 -7.81
CA ARG A 596 13.95 -17.29 -9.00
C ARG A 596 14.44 -18.70 -8.66
N VAL A 597 13.67 -19.71 -9.05
CA VAL A 597 14.04 -21.13 -8.89
C VAL A 597 15.29 -21.40 -9.73
N CYS A 598 16.22 -22.25 -9.26
CA CYS A 598 17.38 -22.63 -10.09
C CYS A 598 17.01 -23.69 -11.13
N SER A 599 17.77 -23.77 -12.22
CA SER A 599 17.56 -24.74 -13.30
C SER A 599 17.51 -26.19 -12.80
N ASP A 600 18.40 -26.51 -11.85
CA ASP A 600 18.48 -27.83 -11.23
C ASP A 600 17.19 -28.21 -10.49
N CYS A 601 16.70 -27.33 -9.61
CA CYS A 601 15.46 -27.57 -8.87
C CYS A 601 14.24 -27.60 -9.80
N HIS A 602 14.23 -26.83 -10.88
CA HIS A 602 13.18 -26.90 -11.89
C HIS A 602 13.15 -28.26 -12.60
N GLU A 603 14.31 -28.80 -12.98
CA GLU A 603 14.41 -30.13 -13.58
C GLU A 603 13.99 -31.24 -12.61
N VAL A 604 14.46 -31.16 -11.36
CA VAL A 604 14.04 -32.10 -10.32
C VAL A 604 12.53 -32.03 -10.07
N THR A 605 11.93 -30.84 -10.08
CA THR A 605 10.49 -30.71 -9.87
C THR A 605 9.70 -31.35 -11.02
N LYS A 606 10.17 -31.26 -12.28
CA LYS A 606 9.61 -31.99 -13.42
C LYS A 606 9.63 -33.50 -13.15
N LEU A 607 10.81 -34.04 -12.81
CA LEU A 607 10.97 -35.48 -12.57
C LEU A 607 10.14 -35.98 -11.38
N VAL A 608 10.10 -35.24 -10.27
CA VAL A 608 9.27 -35.60 -9.12
C VAL A 608 7.78 -35.57 -9.48
N SER A 609 7.32 -34.59 -10.27
CA SER A 609 5.94 -34.56 -10.76
C SER A 609 5.60 -35.80 -11.61
N LEU A 610 6.52 -36.26 -12.45
CA LEU A 610 6.39 -37.48 -13.24
C LEU A 610 6.32 -38.73 -12.36
N MET A 611 7.28 -38.90 -11.46
CA MET A 611 7.43 -40.10 -10.62
C MET A 611 6.26 -40.28 -9.66
N MET A 612 5.78 -39.19 -9.08
CA MET A 612 4.70 -39.24 -8.09
C MET A 612 3.31 -39.12 -8.72
N GLY A 613 3.22 -38.81 -10.02
CA GLY A 613 1.95 -38.56 -10.70
C GLY A 613 1.16 -37.39 -10.09
N ARG A 614 1.85 -36.36 -9.61
CA ARG A 614 1.24 -35.21 -8.91
C ARG A 614 1.52 -33.90 -9.64
N LYS A 615 0.51 -33.03 -9.71
CA LYS A 615 0.69 -31.64 -10.13
C LYS A 615 1.43 -30.87 -9.04
N ILE A 616 2.54 -30.24 -9.40
CA ILE A 616 3.26 -29.31 -8.53
C ILE A 616 3.16 -27.92 -9.16
N VAL A 617 2.64 -26.95 -8.41
CA VAL A 617 2.54 -25.55 -8.82
C VAL A 617 3.56 -24.78 -8.01
N MET A 618 4.58 -24.25 -8.68
CA MET A 618 5.61 -23.45 -8.02
C MET A 618 5.55 -22.02 -8.52
N ARG A 619 5.35 -21.06 -7.61
CA ARG A 619 5.47 -19.63 -7.90
C ARG A 619 6.86 -19.17 -7.54
N ASP A 620 7.61 -18.65 -8.50
CA ASP A 620 8.82 -17.90 -8.23
C ASP A 620 8.52 -16.39 -8.12
N ARG A 621 9.55 -15.54 -8.08
CA ARG A 621 9.37 -14.09 -7.97
C ARG A 621 8.50 -13.48 -9.08
N ASN A 622 8.50 -14.06 -10.28
CA ASN A 622 7.97 -13.43 -11.49
C ASN A 622 6.84 -14.24 -12.15
N ARG A 623 6.75 -15.56 -11.94
CA ARG A 623 5.77 -16.42 -12.61
C ARG A 623 5.45 -17.70 -11.85
N PHE A 624 4.40 -18.37 -12.31
CA PHE A 624 4.09 -19.74 -11.98
C PHE A 624 4.69 -20.72 -12.98
N HIS A 625 5.09 -21.86 -12.42
CA HIS A 625 5.51 -23.07 -13.10
C HIS A 625 4.52 -24.17 -12.72
N HIS A 626 3.79 -24.70 -13.70
CA HIS A 626 2.90 -25.84 -13.49
C HIS A 626 3.60 -27.08 -13.99
N PHE A 627 4.06 -27.90 -13.05
CA PHE A 627 4.72 -29.18 -13.33
C PHE A 627 3.67 -30.28 -13.36
N VAL A 628 3.53 -30.93 -14.52
CA VAL A 628 2.59 -32.03 -14.74
C VAL A 628 3.28 -33.07 -15.60
N ASN A 629 3.36 -34.31 -15.10
CA ASN A 629 3.86 -35.48 -15.83
C ASN A 629 5.23 -35.25 -16.49
N GLY A 630 6.18 -34.64 -15.78
CA GLY A 630 7.53 -34.40 -16.30
C GLY A 630 7.68 -33.17 -17.18
N SER A 631 6.59 -32.43 -17.44
CA SER A 631 6.61 -31.20 -18.22
C SER A 631 6.33 -29.98 -17.34
N CYS A 632 6.80 -28.81 -17.77
CA CYS A 632 6.48 -27.53 -17.12
C CYS A 632 5.75 -26.60 -18.10
N SER A 633 4.77 -25.84 -17.61
CA SER A 633 4.03 -24.84 -18.40
C SER A 633 4.90 -23.72 -19.00
N CYS A 634 6.15 -23.55 -18.56
CA CYS A 634 7.07 -22.59 -19.16
C CYS A 634 7.70 -23.07 -20.48
N GLY A 635 7.58 -24.36 -20.83
CA GLY A 635 8.25 -24.92 -22.02
C GLY A 635 9.76 -24.78 -22.00
N ASP A 636 10.37 -24.76 -20.80
CA ASP A 636 11.78 -24.46 -20.54
C ASP A 636 12.24 -23.05 -21.01
N TYR A 637 11.28 -22.18 -21.35
CA TYR A 637 11.49 -20.77 -21.61
C TYR A 637 11.14 -19.95 -20.37
N TRP A 638 12.12 -19.66 -19.50
CA TRP A 638 11.87 -18.90 -18.26
C TRP A 638 13.02 -17.99 -17.86
#